data_AF-A0A959TTD9-F1
#
_entry.id   AF-A0A959TTD9-F1
#
_cell.length_a   1.000
_cell.length_b   1.000
_cell.length_c   1.000
_cell.angle_alpha   90.00
_cell.angle_beta   90.00
_cell.angle_gamma   90.00
#
_symmetry.space_group_name_H-M   'P 1'
#
loop_
_entity.id
_entity.type
_entity.pdbx_description
1 polymer ?
#
loop_
_entity_poly.entity_id
_entity_poly.type
_entity_poly.pdbx_seq_one_letter_code
_entity_poly.pdbx_strand_id
1 'polypeptide(L)'
;MLPPAAIGRTYASVALMLCVSVLSAQRKVLIIGIDGCRPDALVAANAPVIDSLRNTGIYTLEGITHPPTWSGTGWSSMLTGVWEQKHGVVDNTFAGAHFDLWPHFMDRLKAAYPTMQIASIVHWGPINDEILANADLEQTYATDAEVTTAAVDLLTNGDPDVVFLQYDDVDHQGHLHGFDPSVPEYIAAIETVDAQVGALMGALASRPVGEEWLVAVTTDHGGNLAGHGGITPEEQRIFTILSSSLLHPKELKAVMDTATMGPTLAMNNTGYARVDNPMGYQFGITQDFTIECRVKMPMTWAGDPVMVANKNWANGSNAGFVISTTMSGPEWKFNVGDGADRVDLTGSPINDGQWHHLAVTCDRDGKVRIFQDGIYLRETNMAAIGNINTGLQLDIGQDGTGTYPTAFPGSIADVRIWNAALPIKTVSAWSGKIVDTSHPYWSSLIGEWRMDEGIGTTMANTVSGASGLVLLGIGPTWDAGMEELVTTDLSRTPTQVDLPPSIVKHLDLPLNPGWDWDGRSLIPIQGPISVHLRTLLQGPYDSGSQLMSDALRYFGWLPLTEPYSGLGFSQAGGGGGEDLPPIVLDQLGNDAIVDWVLVELRDPIDPVQIIATRDCLIQRDGDVVDIDGVSDPVFDVAQGSYYVAVRHRNHLGAMTAEAVPFLENTPPTIDLSDPGLPLYGTQAMVTIAGRRAQWAGEIKPDGQVKYTGFGNDRDRILQIIGGSIPTATATGYYVEDLNLDRQVKYAGFQNDRDLILQNIGGAVPTAVRPEQLP
;
A
#
# COMPACT_ATOMS: atom_id res chain seq x y z
N MET A 1 48.22 68.71 -35.38
CA MET A 1 47.95 67.38 -35.98
C MET A 1 47.37 66.50 -34.88
N LEU A 2 46.29 65.79 -35.20
CA LEU A 2 45.40 64.91 -34.38
C LEU A 2 46.15 63.89 -33.46
N PRO A 3 45.49 63.10 -32.54
CA PRO A 3 44.06 62.98 -32.19
C PRO A 3 43.74 62.95 -30.65
N PRO A 4 42.46 62.73 -30.25
CA PRO A 4 41.92 62.91 -28.88
C PRO A 4 41.91 61.65 -27.98
N ALA A 5 41.46 61.88 -26.75
CA ALA A 5 41.46 61.04 -25.55
C ALA A 5 40.77 59.67 -25.63
N ALA A 6 41.27 58.71 -24.83
CA ALA A 6 40.52 57.56 -24.33
C ALA A 6 40.74 57.45 -22.81
N ILE A 7 39.75 57.87 -22.02
CA ILE A 7 39.64 57.57 -20.60
C ILE A 7 38.89 56.23 -20.51
N GLY A 8 39.62 55.14 -20.28
CA GLY A 8 39.04 53.85 -19.91
C GLY A 8 38.69 53.88 -18.42
N ARG A 9 37.39 53.99 -18.10
CA ARG A 9 36.88 53.67 -16.76
C ARG A 9 36.66 52.16 -16.69
N THR A 10 37.54 51.46 -15.99
CA THR A 10 37.27 50.10 -15.50
C THR A 10 36.24 50.18 -14.37
N TYR A 11 35.01 49.78 -14.66
CA TYR A 11 34.03 49.44 -13.62
C TYR A 11 34.40 48.05 -13.10
N ALA A 12 35.10 48.00 -11.96
CA ALA A 12 35.18 46.77 -11.17
C ALA A 12 33.86 46.63 -10.42
N SER A 13 32.91 45.92 -11.02
CA SER A 13 31.70 45.47 -10.34
C SER A 13 32.11 44.40 -9.33
N VAL A 14 32.27 44.79 -8.07
CA VAL A 14 32.30 43.83 -6.95
C VAL A 14 30.88 43.33 -6.79
N ALA A 15 30.57 42.22 -7.46
CA ALA A 15 29.39 41.44 -7.14
C ALA A 15 29.62 40.81 -5.76
N LEU A 16 29.03 41.42 -4.73
CA LEU A 16 28.90 40.82 -3.42
C LEU A 16 27.95 39.64 -3.58
N MET A 17 28.51 38.46 -3.84
CA MET A 17 27.79 37.19 -3.83
C MET A 17 27.39 36.95 -2.38
N LEU A 18 26.21 37.42 -1.99
CA LEU A 18 25.52 36.87 -0.82
C LEU A 18 25.20 35.41 -1.19
N CYS A 19 26.12 34.50 -0.85
CA CYS A 19 25.72 33.14 -0.54
C CYS A 19 24.84 33.25 0.71
N VAL A 20 23.54 33.42 0.52
CA VAL A 20 22.58 32.91 1.48
C VAL A 20 22.72 31.39 1.36
N SER A 21 23.62 30.81 2.15
CA SER A 21 23.44 29.42 2.53
C SER A 21 22.09 29.39 3.23
N VAL A 22 21.07 28.85 2.57
CA VAL A 22 19.87 28.41 3.27
C VAL A 22 20.40 27.43 4.31
N LEU A 23 20.44 27.84 5.58
CA LEU A 23 20.75 26.93 6.68
C LEU A 23 19.66 25.87 6.62
N SER A 24 20.03 24.63 6.27
CA SER A 24 19.12 23.50 6.38
C SER A 24 18.65 23.42 7.84
N ALA A 25 17.34 23.33 8.06
CA ALA A 25 16.79 23.24 9.40
C ALA A 25 17.31 21.97 10.10
N GLN A 26 17.61 22.07 11.40
CA GLN A 26 18.05 20.92 12.19
C GLN A 26 16.86 19.97 12.39
N ARG A 27 16.98 18.75 11.86
CA ARG A 27 15.97 17.70 11.99
C ARG A 27 15.96 17.16 13.41
N LYS A 28 14.80 17.19 14.06
CA LYS A 28 14.59 16.68 15.41
C LYS A 28 13.30 15.86 15.48
N VAL A 29 13.18 15.02 16.50
CA VAL A 29 12.08 14.05 16.61
C VAL A 29 11.56 13.99 18.04
N LEU A 30 10.24 14.08 18.19
CA LEU A 30 9.50 13.76 19.40
C LEU A 30 8.59 12.57 19.11
N ILE A 31 8.73 11.50 19.87
CA ILE A 31 7.94 10.27 19.76
C ILE A 31 7.10 10.15 21.03
N ILE A 32 5.79 9.98 20.85
CA ILE A 32 4.81 9.88 21.91
C ILE A 32 4.11 8.53 21.73
N GLY A 33 4.50 7.57 22.56
CA GLY A 33 3.83 6.29 22.68
C GLY A 33 2.69 6.35 23.70
N ILE A 34 1.52 5.84 23.33
CA ILE A 34 0.36 5.69 24.22
C ILE A 34 0.04 4.20 24.31
N ASP A 35 0.38 3.57 25.43
CA ASP A 35 0.23 2.11 25.62
C ASP A 35 -1.23 1.68 25.50
N GLY A 36 -1.47 0.59 24.77
CA GLY A 36 -2.79 -0.05 24.65
C GLY A 36 -3.91 0.77 24.01
N CYS A 37 -3.62 1.89 23.36
CA CYS A 37 -4.63 2.82 22.84
C CYS A 37 -5.24 2.38 21.50
N ARG A 38 -6.40 1.72 21.55
CA ARG A 38 -7.19 1.36 20.34
C ARG A 38 -7.46 2.56 19.40
N PRO A 39 -7.25 2.43 18.08
CA PRO A 39 -7.52 3.52 17.12
C PRO A 39 -8.97 4.01 17.09
N ASP A 40 -9.94 3.12 17.22
CA ASP A 40 -11.36 3.49 17.22
C ASP A 40 -11.79 4.23 18.50
N ALA A 41 -11.15 3.93 19.62
CA ALA A 41 -11.33 4.67 20.87
C ALA A 41 -10.69 6.05 20.80
N LEU A 42 -9.51 6.19 20.18
CA LEU A 42 -8.89 7.48 19.92
C LEU A 42 -9.80 8.39 19.08
N VAL A 43 -10.44 7.84 18.04
CA VAL A 43 -11.41 8.58 17.21
C VAL A 43 -12.69 8.95 17.99
N ALA A 44 -13.12 8.11 18.93
CA ALA A 44 -14.31 8.36 19.74
C ALA A 44 -14.09 9.39 20.85
N ALA A 45 -12.86 9.49 21.37
CA ALA A 45 -12.47 10.45 22.40
C ALA A 45 -12.45 11.89 21.88
N ASN A 46 -12.72 12.86 22.76
CA ASN A 46 -12.51 14.27 22.44
C ASN A 46 -11.02 14.63 22.53
N ALA A 47 -10.25 14.32 21.48
CA ALA A 47 -8.80 14.50 21.41
C ALA A 47 -8.37 15.55 20.36
N PRO A 48 -8.71 16.85 20.53
CA PRO A 48 -8.51 17.87 19.52
C PRO A 48 -7.03 18.14 19.14
N VAL A 49 -6.07 17.90 20.04
CA VAL A 49 -4.65 18.12 19.73
C VAL A 49 -4.12 17.00 18.83
N ILE A 50 -4.39 15.75 19.19
CA ILE A 50 -4.01 14.57 18.40
C ILE A 50 -4.76 14.60 17.06
N ASP A 51 -6.04 14.99 17.04
CA ASP A 51 -6.80 15.21 15.80
C ASP A 51 -6.13 16.26 14.90
N SER A 52 -5.60 17.35 15.48
CA SER A 52 -4.86 18.36 14.71
C SER A 52 -3.56 17.81 14.11
N LEU A 53 -2.80 17.01 14.86
CA LEU A 53 -1.59 16.35 14.36
C LEU A 53 -1.94 15.37 13.23
N ARG A 54 -3.03 14.61 13.40
CA ARG A 54 -3.55 13.69 12.38
C ARG A 54 -3.94 14.42 11.10
N ASN A 55 -4.69 15.52 11.21
CA ASN A 55 -5.18 16.28 10.06
C ASN A 55 -4.09 17.07 9.31
N THR A 56 -2.89 17.20 9.89
CA THR A 56 -1.77 17.96 9.31
C THR A 56 -0.58 17.07 8.92
N GLY A 57 -0.65 15.77 9.19
CA GLY A 57 0.44 14.83 8.98
C GLY A 57 0.07 13.62 8.14
N ILE A 58 1.02 12.70 8.00
CA ILE A 58 0.77 11.36 7.46
C ILE A 58 0.31 10.48 8.62
N TYR A 59 -0.80 9.78 8.49
CA TYR A 59 -1.30 8.93 9.56
C TYR A 59 -1.94 7.63 9.08
N THR A 60 -2.09 6.67 9.97
CA THR A 60 -2.92 5.48 9.80
C THR A 60 -3.71 5.21 11.08
N LEU A 61 -4.94 4.75 10.92
CA LEU A 61 -5.76 4.16 11.99
C LEU A 61 -5.99 2.65 11.77
N GLU A 62 -5.38 2.11 10.72
CA GLU A 62 -5.54 0.74 10.25
C GLU A 62 -4.18 0.01 10.24
N GLY A 63 -3.20 0.54 10.98
CA GLY A 63 -1.90 -0.10 11.14
C GLY A 63 -2.02 -1.41 11.90
N ILE A 64 -1.07 -2.31 11.68
CA ILE A 64 -1.08 -3.66 12.26
C ILE A 64 0.16 -3.91 13.13
N THR A 65 -0.04 -4.46 14.31
CA THR A 65 1.00 -5.12 15.12
C THR A 65 0.86 -6.63 15.05
N HIS A 66 1.97 -7.34 15.30
CA HIS A 66 1.97 -8.80 15.38
C HIS A 66 1.58 -9.30 16.78
N PRO A 67 0.89 -10.43 16.86
CA PRO A 67 0.69 -11.14 18.12
C PRO A 67 1.96 -11.92 18.53
N PRO A 68 2.20 -12.13 19.85
CA PRO A 68 1.33 -11.76 20.96
C PRO A 68 1.40 -10.26 21.28
N THR A 69 0.24 -9.64 21.49
CA THR A 69 0.08 -8.19 21.63
C THR A 69 0.35 -7.68 23.05
N TRP A 70 1.38 -8.23 23.71
CA TRP A 70 1.84 -7.74 25.01
C TRP A 70 2.71 -6.48 24.84
N SER A 71 2.68 -5.55 25.80
CA SER A 71 3.45 -4.32 25.74
C SER A 71 4.95 -4.55 25.56
N GLY A 72 5.53 -5.56 26.22
CA GLY A 72 6.93 -5.96 26.04
C GLY A 72 7.26 -6.37 24.61
N THR A 73 6.37 -7.12 23.95
CA THR A 73 6.50 -7.48 22.53
C THR A 73 6.36 -6.24 21.65
N GLY A 74 5.30 -5.46 21.86
CA GLY A 74 4.96 -4.28 21.07
C GLY A 74 6.05 -3.21 21.10
N TRP A 75 6.46 -2.76 22.29
CA TRP A 75 7.54 -1.77 22.43
C TRP A 75 8.87 -2.28 21.88
N SER A 76 9.19 -3.56 22.05
CA SER A 76 10.39 -4.16 21.45
C SER A 76 10.33 -4.10 19.93
N SER A 77 9.22 -4.53 19.31
CA SER A 77 9.04 -4.48 17.86
C SER A 77 9.10 -3.05 17.33
N MET A 78 8.38 -2.12 17.98
CA MET A 78 8.35 -0.72 17.59
C MET A 78 9.72 -0.06 17.68
N LEU A 79 10.46 -0.25 18.78
CA LEU A 79 11.73 0.43 18.98
C LEU A 79 12.88 -0.22 18.22
N THR A 80 12.84 -1.52 17.97
CA THR A 80 13.86 -2.23 17.17
C THR A 80 13.57 -2.25 15.67
N GLY A 81 12.33 -1.94 15.27
CA GLY A 81 11.82 -1.96 13.89
C GLY A 81 11.99 -3.32 13.19
N VAL A 82 12.06 -4.38 13.98
CA VAL A 82 12.02 -5.78 13.56
C VAL A 82 10.98 -6.51 14.39
N TRP A 83 10.48 -7.64 13.91
CA TRP A 83 9.46 -8.42 14.61
C TRP A 83 10.04 -9.35 15.68
N GLU A 84 9.17 -9.98 16.46
CA GLU A 84 9.51 -10.86 17.59
C GLU A 84 10.33 -12.08 17.18
N GLN A 85 10.22 -12.51 15.91
CA GLN A 85 11.08 -13.59 15.38
C GLN A 85 12.56 -13.20 15.33
N LYS A 86 12.87 -11.90 15.30
CA LYS A 86 14.24 -11.37 15.34
C LYS A 86 14.62 -10.96 16.76
N HIS A 87 13.86 -10.07 17.40
CA HIS A 87 14.23 -9.54 18.72
C HIS A 87 13.96 -10.51 19.89
N GLY A 88 13.18 -11.58 19.70
CA GLY A 88 13.00 -12.68 20.66
C GLY A 88 12.05 -12.43 21.83
N VAL A 89 11.44 -11.25 21.94
CA VAL A 89 10.53 -10.88 23.05
C VAL A 89 9.10 -11.25 22.68
N VAL A 90 8.45 -12.10 23.49
CA VAL A 90 7.10 -12.62 23.24
C VAL A 90 6.13 -12.38 24.41
N ASP A 91 6.58 -11.72 25.47
CA ASP A 91 5.78 -11.33 26.62
C ASP A 91 6.50 -10.25 27.45
N ASN A 92 5.88 -9.80 28.54
CA ASN A 92 6.41 -8.79 29.46
C ASN A 92 7.56 -9.27 30.36
N THR A 93 8.08 -10.50 30.16
CA THR A 93 9.26 -10.99 30.90
C THR A 93 10.58 -10.68 30.20
N PHE A 94 10.54 -10.33 28.92
CA PHE A 94 11.71 -10.09 28.06
C PHE A 94 12.68 -11.29 27.96
N ALA A 95 12.25 -12.46 28.43
CA ALA A 95 13.07 -13.66 28.40
C ALA A 95 13.35 -14.10 26.96
N GLY A 96 14.63 -14.19 26.59
CA GLY A 96 15.05 -14.53 25.23
C GLY A 96 15.29 -13.32 24.32
N ALA A 97 15.27 -12.09 24.86
CA ALA A 97 15.61 -10.90 24.09
C ALA A 97 17.00 -11.00 23.42
N HIS A 98 17.06 -10.54 22.18
CA HIS A 98 18.25 -10.51 21.33
C HIS A 98 18.65 -9.08 20.96
N PHE A 99 18.59 -8.13 21.90
CA PHE A 99 18.91 -6.72 21.66
C PHE A 99 20.38 -6.47 21.33
N ASP A 100 21.27 -7.42 21.61
CA ASP A 100 22.67 -7.39 21.16
C ASP A 100 22.80 -7.60 19.64
N LEU A 101 21.89 -8.36 19.04
CA LEU A 101 21.80 -8.58 17.60
C LEU A 101 20.87 -7.55 16.93
N TRP A 102 19.80 -7.18 17.62
CA TRP A 102 18.75 -6.28 17.14
C TRP A 102 18.52 -5.13 18.12
N PRO A 103 19.48 -4.20 18.27
CA PRO A 103 19.33 -3.08 19.19
C PRO A 103 18.20 -2.15 18.74
N HIS A 104 17.61 -1.44 19.70
CA HIS A 104 16.63 -0.40 19.40
C HIS A 104 17.26 0.73 18.58
N PHE A 105 16.44 1.44 17.79
CA PHE A 105 16.92 2.40 16.80
C PHE A 105 17.71 3.56 17.41
N MET A 106 17.37 3.99 18.63
CA MET A 106 18.08 5.07 19.31
C MET A 106 19.52 4.68 19.69
N ASP A 107 19.78 3.43 20.08
CA ASP A 107 21.14 2.93 20.31
C ASP A 107 21.92 2.90 18.99
N ARG A 108 21.27 2.48 17.90
CA ARG A 108 21.87 2.53 16.55
C ARG A 108 22.23 3.95 16.12
N LEU A 109 21.34 4.92 16.40
CA LEU A 109 21.61 6.34 16.16
C LEU A 109 22.77 6.83 17.01
N LYS A 110 22.81 6.49 18.30
CA LYS A 110 23.91 6.87 19.19
C LYS A 110 25.25 6.30 18.73
N ALA A 111 25.28 5.03 18.31
CA ALA A 111 26.49 4.38 17.81
C ALA A 111 27.00 5.03 16.51
N ALA A 112 26.10 5.40 15.60
CA ALA A 112 26.45 6.02 14.31
C ALA A 112 26.72 7.54 14.43
N TYR A 113 26.04 8.23 15.35
CA TYR A 113 26.07 9.68 15.54
C TYR A 113 26.21 10.02 17.04
N PRO A 114 27.41 9.84 17.64
CA PRO A 114 27.61 9.94 19.09
C PRO A 114 27.31 11.31 19.71
N THR A 115 27.18 12.36 18.89
CA THR A 115 26.87 13.71 19.34
C THR A 115 25.37 13.99 19.47
N MET A 116 24.51 13.17 18.87
CA MET A 116 23.05 13.35 18.98
C MET A 116 22.62 13.31 20.43
N GLN A 117 21.77 14.24 20.87
CA GLN A 117 21.18 14.23 22.21
C GLN A 117 19.88 13.41 22.19
N ILE A 118 19.89 12.28 22.89
CA ILE A 118 18.80 11.30 22.92
C ILE A 118 18.26 11.19 24.34
N ALA A 119 16.95 11.31 24.49
CA ALA A 119 16.25 11.15 25.76
C ALA A 119 15.14 10.10 25.67
N SER A 120 14.96 9.34 26.75
CA SER A 120 13.83 8.44 26.98
C SER A 120 13.16 8.79 28.32
N ILE A 121 11.87 9.11 28.28
CA ILE A 121 11.08 9.49 29.46
C ILE A 121 9.78 8.68 29.46
N VAL A 122 9.66 7.71 30.37
CA VAL A 122 8.57 6.71 30.31
C VAL A 122 7.83 6.62 31.64
N HIS A 123 6.57 6.18 31.57
CA HIS A 123 5.83 5.73 32.75
C HIS A 123 6.08 4.23 32.96
N TRP A 124 5.91 3.41 31.92
CA TRP A 124 6.15 1.97 32.00
C TRP A 124 7.66 1.66 31.98
N GLY A 125 8.23 1.52 33.18
CA GLY A 125 9.67 1.35 33.43
C GLY A 125 10.40 0.26 32.60
N PRO A 126 9.80 -0.91 32.29
CA PRO A 126 10.48 -1.95 31.53
C PRO A 126 11.04 -1.53 30.17
N ILE A 127 10.51 -0.46 29.54
CA ILE A 127 11.12 0.08 28.32
C ILE A 127 12.55 0.55 28.58
N ASN A 128 12.76 1.32 29.65
CA ASN A 128 14.08 1.80 30.02
C ASN A 128 14.94 0.68 30.62
N ASP A 129 14.35 -0.18 31.47
CA ASP A 129 15.09 -1.20 32.21
C ASP A 129 15.58 -2.36 31.31
N GLU A 130 14.83 -2.73 30.28
CA GLU A 130 15.07 -3.95 29.48
C GLU A 130 15.41 -3.68 28.01
N ILE A 131 14.86 -2.63 27.39
CA ILE A 131 15.04 -2.36 25.94
C ILE A 131 16.13 -1.30 25.71
N LEU A 132 16.12 -0.22 26.48
CA LEU A 132 16.94 0.96 26.21
C LEU A 132 18.41 0.75 26.56
N ALA A 133 19.28 1.35 25.74
CA ALA A 133 20.70 1.50 25.98
C ALA A 133 21.19 2.85 25.43
N ASN A 134 22.20 3.43 26.09
CA ASN A 134 22.99 4.55 25.60
C ASN A 134 22.23 5.87 25.29
N ALA A 135 21.05 6.10 25.90
CA ALA A 135 20.44 7.43 25.92
C ALA A 135 21.25 8.39 26.82
N ASP A 136 21.27 9.70 26.52
CA ASP A 136 21.94 10.69 27.38
C ASP A 136 21.09 11.04 28.61
N LEU A 137 19.76 10.94 28.45
CA LEU A 137 18.80 11.09 29.53
C LEU A 137 17.83 9.91 29.52
N GLU A 138 17.74 9.23 30.65
CA GLU A 138 16.82 8.12 30.87
C GLU A 138 16.09 8.37 32.19
N GLN A 139 14.76 8.49 32.11
CA GLN A 139 13.92 8.79 33.26
C GLN A 139 12.66 7.93 33.25
N THR A 140 12.35 7.36 34.40
CA THR A 140 11.14 6.56 34.63
C THR A 140 10.33 7.21 35.75
N TYR A 141 9.05 7.44 35.51
CA TYR A 141 8.13 8.06 36.46
C TYR A 141 6.93 7.17 36.77
N ALA A 142 6.17 7.50 37.80
CA ALA A 142 5.04 6.69 38.27
C ALA A 142 3.68 7.17 37.73
N THR A 143 3.66 8.25 36.94
CA THR A 143 2.46 8.81 36.34
C THR A 143 2.77 9.48 35.01
N ASP A 144 1.80 9.49 34.10
CA ASP A 144 1.92 10.21 32.84
C ASP A 144 2.13 11.71 33.05
N ALA A 145 1.54 12.29 34.11
CA ALA A 145 1.68 13.72 34.42
C ALA A 145 3.13 14.11 34.76
N GLU A 146 3.87 13.24 35.46
CA GLU A 146 5.28 13.44 35.75
C GLU A 146 6.13 13.30 34.48
N VAL A 147 5.82 12.30 33.63
CA VAL A 147 6.43 12.14 32.30
C VAL A 147 6.26 13.40 31.46
N THR A 148 5.03 13.94 31.36
CA THR A 148 4.75 15.19 30.63
C THR A 148 5.55 16.35 31.21
N THR A 149 5.59 16.48 32.53
CA THR A 149 6.31 17.59 33.20
C THR A 149 7.81 17.55 32.87
N ALA A 150 8.43 16.38 32.95
CA ALA A 150 9.84 16.21 32.64
C ALA A 150 10.15 16.46 31.16
N ALA A 151 9.30 15.98 30.25
CA ALA A 151 9.47 16.20 28.82
C ALA A 151 9.27 17.67 28.42
N VAL A 152 8.29 18.38 29.00
CA VAL A 152 8.12 19.83 28.78
C VAL A 152 9.35 20.60 29.27
N ASP A 153 9.90 20.25 30.43
CA ASP A 153 11.14 20.87 30.94
C ASP A 153 12.32 20.64 29.99
N LEU A 154 12.51 19.40 29.53
CA LEU A 154 13.56 19.06 28.55
C LEU A 154 13.38 19.81 27.23
N LEU A 155 12.17 19.86 26.67
CA LEU A 155 11.89 20.56 25.41
C LEU A 155 12.03 22.08 25.54
N THR A 156 11.82 22.64 26.73
CA THR A 156 11.93 24.09 26.97
C THR A 156 13.35 24.52 27.29
N ASN A 157 14.05 23.75 28.12
CA ASN A 157 15.32 24.15 28.74
C ASN A 157 16.53 23.34 28.24
N GLY A 158 16.30 22.27 27.48
CA GLY A 158 17.33 21.43 26.87
C GLY A 158 17.42 21.57 25.35
N ASP A 159 18.35 20.81 24.77
CA ASP A 159 18.55 20.73 23.32
C ASP A 159 18.59 19.27 22.83
N PRO A 160 17.50 18.49 23.04
CA PRO A 160 17.43 17.13 22.54
C PRO A 160 17.29 17.09 21.02
N ASP A 161 17.82 16.06 20.38
CA ASP A 161 17.61 15.74 18.96
C ASP A 161 16.53 14.68 18.77
N VAL A 162 16.48 13.68 19.66
CA VAL A 162 15.45 12.63 19.69
C VAL A 162 14.92 12.48 21.11
N VAL A 163 13.61 12.60 21.27
CA VAL A 163 12.91 12.37 22.54
C VAL A 163 11.91 11.24 22.33
N PHE A 164 12.08 10.14 23.05
CA PHE A 164 11.06 9.11 23.20
C PHE A 164 10.31 9.31 24.52
N LEU A 165 8.99 9.39 24.43
CA LEU A 165 8.09 9.54 25.55
C LEU A 165 7.03 8.44 25.51
N GLN A 166 6.73 7.83 26.64
CA GLN A 166 5.67 6.81 26.75
C GLN A 166 4.71 7.11 27.90
N TYR A 167 3.42 6.96 27.60
CA TYR A 167 2.28 7.09 28.52
C TYR A 167 1.59 5.73 28.71
N ASP A 168 1.21 5.43 29.96
CA ASP A 168 0.69 4.12 30.40
C ASP A 168 -0.76 4.20 30.93
N ASP A 169 -1.29 5.39 31.28
CA ASP A 169 -2.58 5.49 31.98
C ASP A 169 -3.75 4.95 31.14
N VAL A 170 -3.64 5.00 29.80
CA VAL A 170 -4.64 4.44 28.87
C VAL A 170 -4.69 2.90 28.98
N ASP A 171 -3.55 2.23 28.95
CA ASP A 171 -3.47 0.77 29.14
C ASP A 171 -3.94 0.37 30.54
N HIS A 172 -3.54 1.12 31.56
CA HIS A 172 -3.98 0.90 32.94
C HIS A 172 -5.51 0.97 33.06
N GLN A 173 -6.17 1.98 32.46
CA GLN A 173 -7.64 2.03 32.44
C GLN A 173 -8.25 0.88 31.63
N GLY A 174 -7.62 0.49 30.52
CA GLY A 174 -8.02 -0.68 29.74
C GLY A 174 -7.98 -1.97 30.56
N HIS A 175 -6.95 -2.17 31.39
CA HIS A 175 -6.85 -3.32 32.29
C HIS A 175 -7.91 -3.31 33.41
N LEU A 176 -8.26 -2.13 33.94
CA LEU A 176 -9.24 -2.01 35.02
C LEU A 176 -10.69 -2.15 34.54
N HIS A 177 -10.99 -1.66 33.34
CA HIS A 177 -12.37 -1.44 32.87
C HIS A 177 -12.69 -2.05 31.49
N GLY A 178 -11.69 -2.38 30.70
CA GLY A 178 -11.80 -2.92 29.33
C GLY A 178 -11.34 -1.92 28.28
N PHE A 179 -10.68 -2.42 27.24
CA PHE A 179 -10.21 -1.64 26.09
C PHE A 179 -11.32 -1.54 25.06
N ASP A 180 -12.27 -0.62 25.22
CA ASP A 180 -13.37 -0.43 24.27
C ASP A 180 -13.91 1.00 24.26
N PRO A 181 -14.32 1.55 23.10
CA PRO A 181 -14.89 2.90 23.03
C PRO A 181 -16.14 3.11 23.88
N SER A 182 -16.84 2.04 24.26
CA SER A 182 -17.99 2.11 25.16
C SER A 182 -17.64 2.27 26.64
N VAL A 183 -16.35 2.19 27.01
CA VAL A 183 -15.86 2.30 28.39
C VAL A 183 -15.47 3.76 28.69
N PRO A 184 -16.24 4.49 29.53
CA PRO A 184 -15.99 5.92 29.76
C PRO A 184 -14.65 6.23 30.42
N GLU A 185 -14.18 5.38 31.34
CA GLU A 185 -12.90 5.55 32.04
C GLU A 185 -11.71 5.46 31.09
N TYR A 186 -11.79 4.53 30.13
CA TYR A 186 -10.78 4.35 29.09
C TYR A 186 -10.75 5.53 28.10
N ILE A 187 -11.92 6.02 27.66
CA ILE A 187 -12.03 7.24 26.84
C ILE A 187 -11.49 8.47 27.59
N ALA A 188 -11.83 8.64 28.87
CA ALA A 188 -11.36 9.78 29.66
C ALA A 188 -9.82 9.79 29.85
N ALA A 189 -9.18 8.62 29.89
CA ALA A 189 -7.72 8.52 29.91
C ALA A 189 -7.11 9.03 28.59
N ILE A 190 -7.69 8.66 27.44
CA ILE A 190 -7.26 9.16 26.13
C ILE A 190 -7.40 10.69 26.04
N GLU A 191 -8.51 11.26 26.53
CA GLU A 191 -8.73 12.72 26.59
C GLU A 191 -7.72 13.42 27.51
N THR A 192 -7.29 12.75 28.58
CA THR A 192 -6.24 13.26 29.48
C THR A 192 -4.89 13.28 28.78
N VAL A 193 -4.55 12.22 28.06
CA VAL A 193 -3.32 12.14 27.25
C VAL A 193 -3.32 13.20 26.14
N ASP A 194 -4.44 13.47 25.47
CA ASP A 194 -4.53 14.57 24.49
C ASP A 194 -4.14 15.92 25.09
N ALA A 195 -4.63 16.24 26.30
CA ALA A 195 -4.25 17.47 26.99
C ALA A 195 -2.75 17.53 27.32
N GLN A 196 -2.14 16.38 27.66
CA GLN A 196 -0.70 16.26 27.89
C GLN A 196 0.11 16.44 26.60
N VAL A 197 -0.35 15.87 25.48
CA VAL A 197 0.23 16.14 24.15
C VAL A 197 0.13 17.64 23.83
N GLY A 198 -0.98 18.30 24.17
CA GLY A 198 -1.13 19.75 24.06
C GLY A 198 -0.05 20.56 24.78
N ALA A 199 0.36 20.12 25.99
CA ALA A 199 1.44 20.76 26.73
C ALA A 199 2.80 20.59 26.02
N LEU A 200 3.07 19.42 25.46
CA LEU A 200 4.29 19.16 24.67
C LEU A 200 4.32 20.02 23.40
N MET A 201 3.21 20.14 22.68
CA MET A 201 3.10 21.00 21.50
C MET A 201 3.32 22.48 21.84
N GLY A 202 2.85 22.94 23.01
CA GLY A 202 3.13 24.28 23.52
C GLY A 202 4.62 24.53 23.78
N ALA A 203 5.34 23.53 24.29
CA ALA A 203 6.79 23.60 24.48
C ALA A 203 7.52 23.66 23.12
N LEU A 204 7.16 22.79 22.17
CA LEU A 204 7.74 22.80 20.82
C LEU A 204 7.51 24.12 20.09
N ALA A 205 6.32 24.72 20.19
CA ALA A 205 6.03 26.02 19.57
C ALA A 205 6.89 27.18 20.12
N SER A 206 7.50 26.99 21.30
CA SER A 206 8.38 27.97 21.93
C SER A 206 9.87 27.75 21.62
N ARG A 207 10.20 26.70 20.86
CA ARG A 207 11.59 26.37 20.51
C ARG A 207 12.19 27.32 19.46
N PRO A 208 13.52 27.42 19.35
CA PRO A 208 14.19 28.33 18.43
C PRO A 208 13.78 28.15 16.97
N VAL A 209 13.81 29.26 16.21
CA VAL A 209 13.68 29.19 14.75
C VAL A 209 14.86 28.42 14.13
N GLY A 210 14.58 27.56 13.15
CA GLY A 210 15.59 26.75 12.46
C GLY A 210 15.63 25.27 12.87
N GLU A 211 14.72 24.82 13.73
CA GLU A 211 14.48 23.40 13.99
C GLU A 211 13.27 22.89 13.21
N GLU A 212 13.36 21.66 12.71
CA GLU A 212 12.27 20.98 12.03
C GLU A 212 11.94 19.67 12.74
N TRP A 213 10.81 19.69 13.47
CA TRP A 213 10.37 18.59 14.33
C TRP A 213 9.42 17.65 13.61
N LEU A 214 9.71 16.35 13.69
CA LEU A 214 8.72 15.31 13.51
C LEU A 214 8.10 14.97 14.86
N VAL A 215 6.79 15.12 14.98
CA VAL A 215 6.01 14.61 16.09
C VAL A 215 5.35 13.31 15.64
N ALA A 216 5.81 12.19 16.22
CA ALA A 216 5.25 10.87 16.00
C ALA A 216 4.35 10.49 17.20
N VAL A 217 3.08 10.17 16.97
CA VAL A 217 2.15 9.67 18.00
C VAL A 217 1.67 8.28 17.60
N THR A 218 1.79 7.30 18.48
CA THR A 218 1.46 5.91 18.15
C THR A 218 1.07 5.09 19.39
N THR A 219 0.60 3.87 19.16
CA THR A 219 0.29 2.84 20.17
C THR A 219 0.99 1.55 19.78
N ASP A 220 1.32 0.73 20.76
CA ASP A 220 2.01 -0.53 20.56
C ASP A 220 1.06 -1.72 20.34
N HIS A 221 -0.12 -1.69 20.97
CA HIS A 221 -1.21 -2.62 20.72
C HIS A 221 -2.58 -1.95 20.93
N GLY A 222 -3.64 -2.71 20.64
CA GLY A 222 -4.98 -2.44 21.13
C GLY A 222 -5.39 -3.46 22.19
N GLY A 223 -6.68 -3.63 22.41
CA GLY A 223 -7.20 -4.58 23.39
C GLY A 223 -8.66 -4.90 23.15
N ASN A 224 -9.24 -5.73 24.01
CA ASN A 224 -10.68 -5.95 24.06
C ASN A 224 -11.19 -5.88 25.51
N LEU A 225 -12.47 -6.20 25.73
CA LEU A 225 -13.09 -6.18 27.06
C LEU A 225 -12.47 -7.19 28.05
N ALA A 226 -11.72 -8.20 27.57
CA ALA A 226 -11.05 -9.18 28.40
C ALA A 226 -9.57 -8.84 28.69
N GLY A 227 -9.00 -7.86 27.99
CA GLY A 227 -7.59 -7.47 28.08
C GLY A 227 -6.88 -7.49 26.72
N HIS A 228 -5.57 -7.75 26.74
CA HIS A 228 -4.71 -7.86 25.56
C HIS A 228 -3.74 -9.06 25.67
N GLY A 229 -2.84 -9.23 24.69
CA GLY A 229 -1.89 -10.34 24.57
C GLY A 229 -2.32 -11.44 23.58
N GLY A 230 -3.51 -11.32 23.01
CA GLY A 230 -4.15 -12.27 22.11
C GLY A 230 -3.91 -11.98 20.63
N ILE A 231 -4.94 -12.24 19.82
CA ILE A 231 -4.86 -12.28 18.34
C ILE A 231 -6.05 -11.59 17.67
N THR A 232 -6.98 -10.99 18.43
CA THR A 232 -8.17 -10.43 17.82
C THR A 232 -7.83 -9.19 17.00
N PRO A 233 -8.66 -8.82 16.00
CA PRO A 233 -8.43 -7.61 15.22
C PRO A 233 -8.32 -6.35 16.08
N GLU A 234 -9.07 -6.26 17.19
CA GLU A 234 -9.02 -5.11 18.11
C GLU A 234 -7.68 -5.04 18.87
N GLU A 235 -7.06 -6.18 19.15
CA GLU A 235 -5.74 -6.25 19.80
C GLU A 235 -4.61 -5.89 18.83
N GLN A 236 -4.72 -6.26 17.55
CA GLN A 236 -3.67 -6.04 16.55
C GLN A 236 -3.75 -4.69 15.83
N ARG A 237 -4.90 -4.01 15.84
CA ARG A 237 -5.04 -2.69 15.21
C ARG A 237 -4.36 -1.60 16.03
N ILE A 238 -3.50 -0.84 15.37
CA ILE A 238 -2.75 0.28 15.94
C ILE A 238 -2.92 1.53 15.08
N PHE A 239 -2.58 2.68 15.65
CA PHE A 239 -2.45 3.94 14.91
C PHE A 239 -1.01 4.43 14.92
N THR A 240 -0.68 5.20 13.88
CA THR A 240 0.58 5.95 13.80
C THR A 240 0.27 7.28 13.14
N ILE A 241 0.69 8.38 13.76
CA ILE A 241 0.55 9.74 13.26
C ILE A 241 1.94 10.34 13.18
N LEU A 242 2.32 10.88 12.03
CA LEU A 242 3.61 11.49 11.74
C LEU A 242 3.36 12.92 11.24
N SER A 243 3.62 13.91 12.09
CA SER A 243 3.35 15.33 11.80
C SER A 243 4.64 16.15 11.80
N SER A 244 4.88 16.88 10.72
CA SER A 244 6.02 17.79 10.52
C SER A 244 5.62 18.83 9.48
N SER A 245 6.28 20.00 9.48
CA SER A 245 6.00 21.03 8.46
C SER A 245 6.38 20.60 7.05
N LEU A 246 7.14 19.51 6.92
CA LEU A 246 7.57 18.94 5.65
C LEU A 246 6.63 17.89 5.05
N LEU A 247 5.63 17.45 5.81
CA LEU A 247 4.75 16.37 5.39
C LEU A 247 3.45 16.96 4.84
N HIS A 248 2.95 16.35 3.76
CA HIS A 248 1.61 16.63 3.27
C HIS A 248 0.60 15.73 3.98
N PRO A 249 -0.57 16.25 4.40
CA PRO A 249 -1.57 15.46 5.09
C PRO A 249 -2.02 14.27 4.23
N LYS A 250 -1.93 13.05 4.77
CA LYS A 250 -2.30 11.83 4.06
C LYS A 250 -2.67 10.71 5.00
N GLU A 251 -3.83 10.10 4.77
CA GLU A 251 -4.17 8.85 5.43
C GLU A 251 -3.58 7.66 4.66
N LEU A 252 -2.85 6.80 5.37
CA LEU A 252 -2.38 5.50 4.92
C LEU A 252 -3.36 4.44 5.40
N LYS A 253 -4.06 3.82 4.44
CA LYS A 253 -5.02 2.75 4.71
C LYS A 253 -4.35 1.39 4.76
N ALA A 254 -4.97 0.43 5.45
CA ALA A 254 -4.60 -0.96 5.27
C ALA A 254 -4.88 -1.34 3.82
N VAL A 255 -3.94 -2.07 3.22
CA VAL A 255 -4.03 -2.43 1.81
C VAL A 255 -4.71 -3.77 1.72
N MET A 256 -5.96 -3.73 1.26
CA MET A 256 -6.79 -4.91 1.06
C MET A 256 -6.69 -5.38 -0.38
N ASP A 257 -6.47 -6.67 -0.57
CA ASP A 257 -6.58 -7.35 -1.85
C ASP A 257 -7.96 -8.01 -1.94
N THR A 258 -8.77 -7.58 -2.91
CA THR A 258 -10.06 -8.21 -3.24
C THR A 258 -9.88 -9.15 -4.41
N ALA A 259 -10.15 -10.43 -4.18
CA ALA A 259 -10.12 -11.47 -5.20
C ALA A 259 -11.54 -11.82 -5.62
N THR A 260 -11.86 -11.68 -6.90
CA THR A 260 -13.06 -12.31 -7.46
C THR A 260 -12.79 -13.78 -7.69
N MET A 261 -13.58 -14.64 -7.06
CA MET A 261 -13.55 -16.08 -7.25
C MET A 261 -14.63 -16.49 -8.25
N GLY A 262 -14.26 -17.41 -9.14
CA GLY A 262 -15.18 -18.04 -10.09
C GLY A 262 -16.19 -18.96 -9.40
N PRO A 263 -16.75 -19.94 -10.14
CA PRO A 263 -17.53 -20.98 -9.50
C PRO A 263 -16.77 -21.58 -8.31
N THR A 264 -17.47 -21.92 -7.24
CA THR A 264 -16.86 -22.50 -6.03
C THR A 264 -17.51 -23.82 -5.67
N LEU A 265 -16.86 -24.61 -4.82
CA LEU A 265 -17.37 -25.91 -4.41
C LEU A 265 -18.00 -25.84 -3.03
N ALA A 266 -19.32 -25.98 -2.97
CA ALA A 266 -20.05 -26.14 -1.72
C ALA A 266 -20.15 -27.63 -1.37
N MET A 267 -19.59 -28.07 -0.24
CA MET A 267 -19.52 -29.50 0.10
C MET A 267 -20.85 -30.06 0.65
N ASN A 268 -21.63 -29.20 1.31
CA ASN A 268 -23.06 -29.35 1.61
C ASN A 268 -23.56 -30.79 1.88
N ASN A 269 -22.96 -31.52 2.85
CA ASN A 269 -23.38 -32.81 3.47
C ASN A 269 -22.19 -33.79 3.62
N THR A 270 -22.34 -35.08 3.23
CA THR A 270 -21.36 -36.16 3.50
C THR A 270 -20.36 -36.39 2.36
N GLY A 271 -20.44 -35.59 1.29
CA GLY A 271 -19.47 -35.69 0.20
C GLY A 271 -18.21 -34.87 0.46
N TYR A 272 -17.16 -35.28 -0.23
CA TYR A 272 -15.80 -34.80 -0.03
C TYR A 272 -15.01 -34.93 -1.32
N ALA A 273 -13.85 -34.29 -1.39
CA ALA A 273 -12.90 -34.48 -2.49
C ALA A 273 -11.67 -35.23 -2.01
N ARG A 274 -11.10 -36.09 -2.86
CA ARG A 274 -9.95 -36.92 -2.55
C ARG A 274 -8.93 -36.88 -3.66
N VAL A 275 -7.65 -36.79 -3.31
CA VAL A 275 -6.57 -36.83 -4.30
C VAL A 275 -6.47 -38.23 -4.87
N ASP A 276 -6.41 -38.37 -6.20
CA ASP A 276 -6.27 -39.67 -6.89
C ASP A 276 -4.84 -40.30 -6.77
N ASN A 277 -4.09 -39.91 -5.72
CA ASN A 277 -2.76 -40.41 -5.38
C ASN A 277 -2.52 -40.29 -3.86
N PRO A 278 -2.53 -41.41 -3.12
CA PRO A 278 -2.50 -41.41 -1.66
C PRO A 278 -1.15 -41.01 -1.03
N MET A 279 -0.06 -40.85 -1.81
CA MET A 279 1.28 -40.59 -1.26
C MET A 279 1.93 -39.26 -1.67
N GLY A 280 1.18 -38.35 -2.32
CA GLY A 280 1.72 -37.10 -2.86
C GLY A 280 2.09 -36.02 -1.83
N TYR A 281 1.54 -36.10 -0.61
CA TYR A 281 1.62 -35.02 0.39
C TYR A 281 2.09 -35.55 1.74
N GLN A 282 3.35 -35.97 1.75
CA GLN A 282 4.05 -36.62 2.86
C GLN A 282 5.33 -35.82 3.14
N PHE A 283 5.47 -35.31 4.37
CA PHE A 283 6.53 -34.34 4.72
C PHE A 283 7.58 -34.90 5.68
N GLY A 284 7.41 -36.14 6.12
CA GLY A 284 8.39 -36.86 6.90
C GLY A 284 8.71 -36.15 8.20
N ILE A 285 10.01 -36.06 8.49
CA ILE A 285 10.53 -35.40 9.68
C ILE A 285 10.94 -33.95 9.35
N THR A 286 11.54 -33.74 8.18
CA THR A 286 12.33 -32.54 7.86
C THR A 286 11.83 -31.71 6.69
N GLN A 287 10.79 -32.12 5.96
CA GLN A 287 10.34 -31.37 4.80
C GLN A 287 9.41 -30.25 5.23
N ASP A 288 9.86 -29.01 5.10
CA ASP A 288 9.02 -27.83 5.30
C ASP A 288 7.89 -27.80 4.29
N PHE A 289 6.76 -27.24 4.72
CA PHE A 289 5.58 -27.16 3.86
C PHE A 289 4.64 -26.04 4.29
N THR A 290 3.79 -25.63 3.34
CA THR A 290 2.69 -24.71 3.60
C THR A 290 1.41 -25.30 3.03
N ILE A 291 0.30 -25.13 3.75
CA ILE A 291 -1.05 -25.46 3.27
C ILE A 291 -1.87 -24.18 3.29
N GLU A 292 -2.59 -23.92 2.21
CA GLU A 292 -3.55 -22.82 2.13
C GLU A 292 -4.89 -23.33 1.63
N CYS A 293 -5.97 -22.68 2.05
CA CYS A 293 -7.30 -22.86 1.47
C CYS A 293 -8.14 -21.59 1.63
N ARG A 294 -9.19 -21.48 0.82
CA ARG A 294 -10.24 -20.48 0.98
C ARG A 294 -11.50 -21.17 1.45
N VAL A 295 -12.13 -20.69 2.51
CA VAL A 295 -13.34 -21.30 3.09
C VAL A 295 -14.42 -20.27 3.35
N LYS A 296 -15.69 -20.66 3.14
CA LYS A 296 -16.86 -19.90 3.57
C LYS A 296 -17.72 -20.80 4.45
N MET A 297 -17.89 -20.42 5.72
CA MET A 297 -18.64 -21.19 6.70
C MET A 297 -20.00 -20.56 7.00
N PRO A 298 -21.03 -21.36 7.33
CA PRO A 298 -22.29 -20.82 7.83
C PRO A 298 -22.11 -20.19 9.21
N MET A 299 -23.08 -19.35 9.62
CA MET A 299 -23.05 -18.69 10.94
C MET A 299 -23.02 -19.66 12.12
N THR A 300 -23.52 -20.89 11.92
CA THR A 300 -23.51 -21.95 12.92
C THR A 300 -23.20 -23.29 12.27
N TRP A 301 -22.40 -24.10 12.95
CA TRP A 301 -22.19 -25.52 12.64
C TRP A 301 -22.19 -26.35 13.93
N ALA A 302 -22.01 -27.66 13.78
CA ALA A 302 -21.86 -28.57 14.91
C ALA A 302 -20.58 -29.42 14.73
N GLY A 303 -19.92 -29.72 15.85
CA GLY A 303 -18.69 -30.49 15.87
C GLY A 303 -17.50 -29.72 15.29
N ASP A 304 -16.49 -30.46 14.86
CA ASP A 304 -15.25 -29.99 14.26
C ASP A 304 -15.10 -30.45 12.78
N PRO A 305 -15.98 -29.99 11.87
CA PRO A 305 -15.83 -30.15 10.43
C PRO A 305 -14.39 -30.07 9.93
N VAL A 306 -13.97 -31.08 9.16
CA VAL A 306 -12.64 -31.13 8.53
C VAL A 306 -12.68 -30.38 7.21
N MET A 307 -11.73 -29.47 7.00
CA MET A 307 -11.58 -28.71 5.75
C MET A 307 -10.57 -29.41 4.84
N VAL A 308 -9.35 -29.65 5.32
CA VAL A 308 -8.26 -30.29 4.58
C VAL A 308 -7.47 -31.19 5.54
N ALA A 309 -7.30 -32.47 5.23
CA ALA A 309 -6.58 -33.40 6.10
C ALA A 309 -5.94 -34.58 5.36
N ASN A 310 -4.84 -35.10 5.91
CA ASN A 310 -4.31 -36.42 5.57
C ASN A 310 -4.24 -37.37 6.78
N LYS A 311 -4.96 -37.04 7.85
CA LYS A 311 -4.88 -37.67 9.17
C LYS A 311 -6.15 -38.41 9.53
N ASN A 312 -6.05 -39.45 10.37
CA ASN A 312 -7.21 -40.02 11.07
C ASN A 312 -7.55 -39.15 12.27
N TRP A 313 -8.72 -38.52 12.24
CA TRP A 313 -9.12 -37.52 13.23
C TRP A 313 -9.36 -38.08 14.65
N ALA A 314 -9.55 -39.40 14.80
CA ALA A 314 -9.90 -40.02 16.09
C ALA A 314 -8.92 -39.73 17.23
N ASN A 315 -7.67 -39.34 16.93
CA ASN A 315 -6.71 -38.86 17.92
C ASN A 315 -5.81 -37.78 17.31
N GLY A 316 -5.75 -36.61 17.95
CA GLY A 316 -4.88 -35.50 17.52
C GLY A 316 -3.38 -35.83 17.51
N SER A 317 -2.95 -36.92 18.13
CA SER A 317 -1.55 -37.38 18.09
C SER A 317 -1.27 -38.34 16.93
N ASN A 318 -2.28 -38.79 16.19
CA ASN A 318 -2.05 -39.65 15.01
C ASN A 318 -1.13 -38.94 14.00
N ALA A 319 -0.38 -39.72 13.21
CA ALA A 319 0.48 -39.13 12.19
C ALA A 319 -0.34 -38.39 11.11
N GLY A 320 0.15 -37.22 10.69
CA GLY A 320 -0.46 -36.37 9.68
C GLY A 320 -0.97 -35.04 10.23
N PHE A 321 -1.60 -34.26 9.36
CA PHE A 321 -2.14 -32.93 9.66
C PHE A 321 -3.63 -32.81 9.33
N VAL A 322 -4.26 -31.79 9.91
CA VAL A 322 -5.65 -31.42 9.66
C VAL A 322 -5.86 -29.93 9.89
N ILE A 323 -6.58 -29.28 8.98
CA ILE A 323 -7.26 -28.00 9.16
C ILE A 323 -8.74 -28.31 9.36
N SER A 324 -9.31 -27.87 10.47
CA SER A 324 -10.72 -28.09 10.83
C SER A 324 -11.26 -26.92 11.64
N THR A 325 -12.55 -26.93 12.00
CA THR A 325 -13.05 -26.03 13.04
C THR A 325 -12.69 -26.51 14.45
N THR A 326 -12.84 -25.64 15.45
CA THR A 326 -12.88 -26.06 16.86
C THR A 326 -14.15 -26.86 17.14
N MET A 327 -14.09 -27.76 18.14
CA MET A 327 -15.25 -28.58 18.54
C MET A 327 -16.35 -27.73 19.20
N SER A 328 -15.92 -26.65 19.84
CA SER A 328 -16.77 -25.65 20.49
C SER A 328 -16.24 -24.28 20.12
N GLY A 329 -17.06 -23.48 19.44
CA GLY A 329 -16.72 -22.11 19.08
C GLY A 329 -16.71 -21.87 17.56
N PRO A 330 -16.67 -20.60 17.16
CA PRO A 330 -16.67 -20.17 15.76
C PRO A 330 -15.29 -20.23 15.10
N GLU A 331 -14.24 -20.68 15.79
CA GLU A 331 -12.86 -20.62 15.31
C GLU A 331 -12.47 -21.85 14.47
N TRP A 332 -11.35 -21.71 13.76
CA TRP A 332 -10.67 -22.82 13.11
C TRP A 332 -9.39 -23.22 13.85
N LYS A 333 -8.88 -24.42 13.54
CA LYS A 333 -7.66 -24.95 14.12
C LYS A 333 -6.83 -25.70 13.10
N PHE A 334 -5.53 -25.72 13.34
CA PHE A 334 -4.58 -26.63 12.75
C PHE A 334 -4.09 -27.63 13.79
N ASN A 335 -4.04 -28.91 13.44
CA ASN A 335 -3.40 -29.94 14.23
C ASN A 335 -2.43 -30.76 13.37
N VAL A 336 -1.24 -31.03 13.91
CA VAL A 336 -0.25 -31.94 13.31
C VAL A 336 0.28 -32.87 14.39
N GLY A 337 0.45 -34.15 14.06
CA GLY A 337 0.99 -35.15 14.99
C GLY A 337 1.86 -36.18 14.28
N ASP A 338 2.64 -36.93 15.05
CA ASP A 338 3.65 -37.90 14.56
C ASP A 338 3.39 -39.35 15.04
N GLY A 339 2.29 -39.57 15.76
CA GLY A 339 1.95 -40.84 16.41
C GLY A 339 2.15 -40.84 17.94
N ALA A 340 2.89 -39.87 18.50
CA ALA A 340 3.18 -39.75 19.92
C ALA A 340 2.93 -38.30 20.42
N ASP A 341 3.49 -37.33 19.73
CA ASP A 341 3.42 -35.91 20.04
C ASP A 341 2.55 -35.17 19.01
N ARG A 342 2.12 -33.96 19.38
CA ARG A 342 1.31 -33.11 18.51
C ARG A 342 1.49 -31.62 18.79
N VAL A 343 1.14 -30.82 17.79
CA VAL A 343 0.94 -29.38 17.93
C VAL A 343 -0.48 -29.03 17.51
N ASP A 344 -1.09 -28.10 18.24
CA ASP A 344 -2.39 -27.52 17.98
C ASP A 344 -2.25 -25.98 17.94
N LEU A 345 -2.83 -25.33 16.93
CA LEU A 345 -2.99 -23.87 16.87
C LEU A 345 -4.44 -23.54 16.53
N THR A 346 -5.01 -22.54 17.20
CA THR A 346 -6.38 -22.06 16.97
C THR A 346 -6.32 -20.65 16.38
N GLY A 347 -7.03 -20.44 15.27
CA GLY A 347 -7.18 -19.14 14.63
C GLY A 347 -8.34 -18.33 15.17
N SER A 348 -8.77 -17.33 14.40
CA SER A 348 -9.89 -16.45 14.75
C SER A 348 -11.22 -17.04 14.28
N PRO A 349 -12.36 -16.48 14.74
CA PRO A 349 -13.68 -16.83 14.22
C PRO A 349 -13.78 -16.72 12.69
N ILE A 350 -14.54 -17.62 12.06
CA ILE A 350 -14.83 -17.65 10.62
C ILE A 350 -16.33 -17.86 10.31
N ASN A 351 -17.20 -17.58 11.28
CA ASN A 351 -18.65 -17.87 11.21
C ASN A 351 -19.48 -16.64 10.80
N ASP A 352 -18.94 -15.74 9.99
CA ASP A 352 -19.61 -14.51 9.55
C ASP A 352 -20.32 -14.66 8.19
N GLY A 353 -20.20 -15.83 7.55
CA GLY A 353 -20.77 -16.10 6.24
C GLY A 353 -19.96 -15.50 5.08
N GLN A 354 -18.77 -14.97 5.33
CA GLN A 354 -17.83 -14.48 4.33
C GLN A 354 -16.79 -15.55 3.96
N TRP A 355 -16.08 -15.30 2.87
CA TRP A 355 -14.92 -16.10 2.50
C TRP A 355 -13.70 -15.65 3.28
N HIS A 356 -12.95 -16.61 3.79
CA HIS A 356 -11.67 -16.40 4.46
C HIS A 356 -10.56 -17.17 3.76
N HIS A 357 -9.37 -16.58 3.72
CA HIS A 357 -8.11 -17.28 3.40
C HIS A 357 -7.51 -17.83 4.68
N LEU A 358 -7.23 -19.12 4.72
CA LEU A 358 -6.54 -19.78 5.83
C LEU A 358 -5.21 -20.32 5.33
N ALA A 359 -4.13 -20.05 6.03
CA ALA A 359 -2.83 -20.62 5.72
C ALA A 359 -2.10 -21.13 6.96
N VAL A 360 -1.30 -22.18 6.75
CA VAL A 360 -0.44 -22.78 7.77
C VAL A 360 0.94 -23.02 7.18
N THR A 361 1.96 -22.41 7.75
CA THR A 361 3.36 -22.64 7.37
C THR A 361 4.03 -23.51 8.42
N CYS A 362 4.63 -24.62 8.01
CA CYS A 362 5.31 -25.58 8.87
C CYS A 362 6.79 -25.61 8.54
N ASP A 363 7.59 -24.89 9.33
CA ASP A 363 9.04 -25.01 9.39
C ASP A 363 9.37 -26.15 10.38
N ARG A 364 9.80 -27.28 9.84
CA ARG A 364 9.86 -28.57 10.54
C ARG A 364 10.91 -28.63 11.64
N ASP A 365 11.97 -27.83 11.55
CA ASP A 365 12.99 -27.66 12.58
C ASP A 365 12.85 -26.34 13.36
N GLY A 366 11.82 -25.55 13.04
CA GLY A 366 11.45 -24.33 13.76
C GLY A 366 9.99 -24.30 14.19
N LYS A 367 9.23 -23.40 13.55
CA LYS A 367 7.90 -22.97 14.00
C LYS A 367 6.80 -23.38 13.02
N VAL A 368 5.65 -23.79 13.57
CA VAL A 368 4.39 -23.74 12.83
C VAL A 368 3.71 -22.41 13.08
N ARG A 369 3.18 -21.80 12.02
CA ARG A 369 2.46 -20.51 12.05
C ARG A 369 1.12 -20.64 11.35
N ILE A 370 0.13 -19.91 11.84
CA ILE A 370 -1.19 -19.80 11.20
C ILE A 370 -1.49 -18.37 10.80
N PHE A 371 -2.21 -18.23 9.69
CA PHE A 371 -2.62 -16.97 9.09
C PHE A 371 -4.09 -17.02 8.73
N GLN A 372 -4.76 -15.88 8.83
CA GLN A 372 -6.12 -15.70 8.38
C GLN A 372 -6.22 -14.38 7.61
N ASP A 373 -6.77 -14.43 6.41
CA ASP A 373 -7.01 -13.27 5.55
C ASP A 373 -5.74 -12.45 5.29
N GLY A 374 -4.61 -13.13 5.11
CA GLY A 374 -3.30 -12.50 4.91
C GLY A 374 -2.64 -11.97 6.18
N ILE A 375 -3.29 -12.05 7.35
CA ILE A 375 -2.77 -11.59 8.64
C ILE A 375 -2.16 -12.76 9.42
N TYR A 376 -0.96 -12.56 9.97
CA TYR A 376 -0.30 -13.51 10.87
C TYR A 376 -1.00 -13.53 12.24
N LEU A 377 -1.38 -14.72 12.72
CA LEU A 377 -2.15 -14.85 13.96
C LEU A 377 -1.35 -15.39 15.14
N ARG A 378 -0.47 -16.38 14.96
CA ARG A 378 0.35 -16.95 16.04
C ARG A 378 1.28 -18.03 15.51
N GLU A 379 2.24 -18.39 16.36
CA GLU A 379 3.14 -19.50 16.13
C GLU A 379 3.37 -20.36 17.39
N THR A 380 3.92 -21.55 17.19
CA THR A 380 4.52 -22.34 18.27
C THR A 380 5.65 -23.22 17.74
N ASN A 381 6.50 -23.72 18.62
CA ASN A 381 7.60 -24.60 18.25
C ASN A 381 7.06 -25.98 17.84
N MET A 382 7.52 -26.46 16.67
CA MET A 382 7.17 -27.78 16.15
C MET A 382 8.39 -28.69 15.94
N ALA A 383 9.60 -28.24 16.25
CA ALA A 383 10.85 -28.95 16.03
C ALA A 383 10.92 -30.31 16.74
N ALA A 384 10.12 -30.51 17.79
CA ALA A 384 10.00 -31.78 18.50
C ALA A 384 9.10 -32.81 17.79
N ILE A 385 8.26 -32.38 16.84
CA ILE A 385 7.36 -33.28 16.13
C ILE A 385 8.18 -34.17 15.19
N GLY A 386 8.07 -35.47 15.36
CA GLY A 386 8.73 -36.50 14.57
C GLY A 386 8.11 -36.70 13.20
N ASN A 387 8.09 -37.95 12.72
CA ASN A 387 7.65 -38.26 11.38
C ASN A 387 6.13 -38.14 11.23
N ILE A 388 5.66 -37.19 10.43
CA ILE A 388 4.24 -36.95 10.21
C ILE A 388 3.66 -37.73 9.03
N ASN A 389 4.45 -38.64 8.43
CA ASN A 389 3.95 -39.46 7.33
C ASN A 389 2.84 -40.39 7.77
N THR A 390 1.86 -40.54 6.89
CA THR A 390 0.62 -41.27 7.12
C THR A 390 0.35 -42.20 5.94
N GLY A 391 -0.32 -43.33 6.20
CA GLY A 391 -0.79 -44.24 5.14
C GLY A 391 -2.12 -43.81 4.51
N LEU A 392 -2.59 -42.61 4.82
CA LEU A 392 -3.91 -42.09 4.47
C LEU A 392 -3.84 -41.06 3.33
N GLN A 393 -4.98 -40.83 2.68
CA GLN A 393 -5.08 -39.89 1.55
C GLN A 393 -5.23 -38.45 2.03
N LEU A 394 -4.88 -37.50 1.17
CA LEU A 394 -5.29 -36.11 1.34
C LEU A 394 -6.74 -35.97 0.88
N ASP A 395 -7.60 -35.60 1.82
CA ASP A 395 -9.02 -35.39 1.63
C ASP A 395 -9.40 -33.94 1.97
N ILE A 396 -10.46 -33.47 1.31
CA ILE A 396 -11.04 -32.14 1.49
C ILE A 396 -12.51 -32.31 1.87
N GLY A 397 -12.93 -31.71 2.98
CA GLY A 397 -14.27 -31.93 3.57
C GLY A 397 -14.38 -33.22 4.38
N GLN A 398 -13.26 -33.92 4.62
CA GLN A 398 -13.22 -35.26 5.23
C GLN A 398 -11.83 -35.56 5.81
N ASP A 399 -11.72 -36.44 6.79
CA ASP A 399 -10.43 -36.91 7.30
C ASP A 399 -9.80 -37.96 6.37
N GLY A 400 -8.53 -38.29 6.58
CA GLY A 400 -7.81 -39.19 5.68
C GLY A 400 -8.35 -40.62 5.61
N THR A 401 -9.28 -41.02 6.49
CA THR A 401 -9.93 -42.34 6.42
C THR A 401 -11.14 -42.36 5.49
N GLY A 402 -11.72 -41.19 5.17
CA GLY A 402 -12.96 -41.11 4.40
C GLY A 402 -14.21 -41.47 5.19
N THR A 403 -14.14 -41.59 6.53
CA THR A 403 -15.23 -42.11 7.36
C THR A 403 -15.54 -41.26 8.58
N TYR A 404 -15.00 -40.05 8.69
CA TYR A 404 -15.31 -39.12 9.76
C TYR A 404 -16.80 -38.74 9.73
N PRO A 405 -17.54 -38.91 10.85
CA PRO A 405 -19.00 -38.72 10.85
C PRO A 405 -19.46 -37.25 10.76
N THR A 406 -18.58 -36.28 11.00
CA THR A 406 -18.95 -34.86 10.96
C THR A 406 -18.77 -34.30 9.55
N ALA A 407 -19.88 -33.91 8.93
CA ALA A 407 -19.92 -33.29 7.61
C ALA A 407 -19.27 -31.89 7.60
N PHE A 408 -18.65 -31.50 6.48
CA PHE A 408 -18.24 -30.12 6.25
C PHE A 408 -19.40 -29.30 5.66
N PRO A 409 -19.95 -28.33 6.41
CA PRO A 409 -21.17 -27.62 6.01
C PRO A 409 -20.89 -26.35 5.19
N GLY A 410 -19.63 -26.13 4.78
CA GLY A 410 -19.17 -24.92 4.11
C GLY A 410 -18.84 -25.11 2.64
N SER A 411 -18.39 -24.01 2.05
CA SER A 411 -17.75 -23.99 0.73
C SER A 411 -16.24 -23.89 0.89
N ILE A 412 -15.51 -24.45 -0.06
CA ILE A 412 -14.06 -24.39 -0.13
C ILE A 412 -13.60 -24.14 -1.57
N ALA A 413 -12.50 -23.43 -1.72
CA ALA A 413 -11.84 -23.16 -2.98
C ALA A 413 -10.33 -23.04 -2.77
N ASP A 414 -9.58 -23.09 -3.88
CA ASP A 414 -8.17 -22.71 -3.94
C ASP A 414 -7.28 -23.34 -2.86
N VAL A 415 -7.30 -24.68 -2.83
CA VAL A 415 -6.45 -25.44 -1.90
C VAL A 415 -5.06 -25.56 -2.51
N ARG A 416 -4.05 -25.10 -1.77
CA ARG A 416 -2.65 -25.05 -2.20
C ARG A 416 -1.77 -25.80 -1.23
N ILE A 417 -0.78 -26.51 -1.76
CA ILE A 417 0.25 -27.18 -0.97
C ILE A 417 1.62 -26.87 -1.56
N TRP A 418 2.51 -26.42 -0.68
CA TRP A 418 3.89 -26.06 -0.99
C TRP A 418 4.85 -26.98 -0.25
N ASN A 419 6.01 -27.29 -0.85
CA ASN A 419 7.12 -27.97 -0.18
C ASN A 419 8.15 -26.99 0.41
N ALA A 420 7.67 -25.86 0.90
CA ALA A 420 8.44 -24.85 1.62
C ALA A 420 7.56 -24.20 2.69
N ALA A 421 8.16 -23.81 3.81
CA ALA A 421 7.51 -22.92 4.77
C ALA A 421 7.58 -21.49 4.22
N LEU A 422 6.46 -20.97 3.73
CA LEU A 422 6.40 -19.61 3.18
C LEU A 422 6.62 -18.56 4.30
N PRO A 423 7.40 -17.50 4.07
CA PRO A 423 7.55 -16.38 5.01
C PRO A 423 6.25 -15.61 5.23
N ILE A 424 6.10 -14.97 6.40
CA ILE A 424 4.93 -14.14 6.76
C ILE A 424 4.58 -13.13 5.66
N LYS A 425 5.58 -12.35 5.20
CA LYS A 425 5.40 -11.36 4.13
C LYS A 425 4.93 -11.98 2.82
N THR A 426 5.37 -13.19 2.50
CA THR A 426 4.96 -13.89 1.27
C THR A 426 3.52 -14.37 1.36
N VAL A 427 3.13 -15.01 2.46
CA VAL A 427 1.73 -15.45 2.67
C VAL A 427 0.79 -14.25 2.58
N SER A 428 1.14 -13.16 3.25
CA SER A 428 0.34 -11.94 3.27
C SER A 428 0.21 -11.27 1.90
N ALA A 429 1.31 -11.15 1.14
CA ALA A 429 1.28 -10.52 -0.17
C ALA A 429 0.55 -11.33 -1.26
N TRP A 430 0.22 -12.61 -1.00
CA TRP A 430 -0.35 -13.54 -1.98
C TRP A 430 -1.67 -14.20 -1.55
N SER A 431 -2.19 -13.88 -0.36
CA SER A 431 -3.43 -14.45 0.18
C SER A 431 -4.65 -14.22 -0.74
N GLY A 432 -4.74 -13.02 -1.31
CA GLY A 432 -5.81 -12.63 -2.24
C GLY A 432 -5.52 -12.93 -3.73
N LYS A 433 -4.30 -13.34 -4.09
CA LYS A 433 -3.89 -13.41 -5.50
C LYS A 433 -4.07 -14.80 -6.08
N ILE A 434 -4.29 -14.87 -7.40
CA ILE A 434 -4.14 -16.13 -8.16
C ILE A 434 -2.64 -16.39 -8.26
N VAL A 435 -2.21 -17.61 -7.95
CA VAL A 435 -0.79 -17.96 -8.05
C VAL A 435 -0.43 -18.21 -9.51
N ASP A 436 0.68 -17.62 -9.93
CA ASP A 436 1.33 -17.87 -11.20
C ASP A 436 2.86 -17.90 -11.04
N THR A 437 3.57 -17.96 -12.17
CA THR A 437 5.04 -18.05 -12.22
C THR A 437 5.78 -16.87 -11.59
N SER A 438 5.12 -15.75 -11.30
CA SER A 438 5.71 -14.60 -10.59
C SER A 438 5.73 -14.76 -9.07
N HIS A 439 5.05 -15.79 -8.52
CA HIS A 439 5.15 -16.11 -7.10
C HIS A 439 6.60 -16.47 -6.73
N PRO A 440 7.20 -15.86 -5.69
CA PRO A 440 8.62 -16.05 -5.37
C PRO A 440 8.99 -17.50 -5.01
N TYR A 441 8.00 -18.29 -4.58
CA TYR A 441 8.13 -19.72 -4.30
C TYR A 441 7.39 -20.61 -5.31
N TRP A 442 7.14 -20.13 -6.54
CA TRP A 442 6.41 -20.90 -7.57
C TRP A 442 6.97 -22.32 -7.75
N SER A 443 8.30 -22.48 -7.72
CA SER A 443 8.96 -23.79 -7.84
C SER A 443 8.66 -24.76 -6.70
N SER A 444 8.14 -24.26 -5.58
CA SER A 444 7.78 -25.03 -4.41
C SER A 444 6.30 -25.45 -4.38
N LEU A 445 5.48 -24.98 -5.33
CA LEU A 445 4.08 -25.38 -5.42
C LEU A 445 3.98 -26.83 -5.92
N ILE A 446 3.42 -27.72 -5.10
CA ILE A 446 3.29 -29.16 -5.41
C ILE A 446 1.83 -29.63 -5.54
N GLY A 447 0.87 -28.76 -5.24
CA GLY A 447 -0.52 -28.96 -5.59
C GLY A 447 -1.30 -27.67 -5.49
N GLU A 448 -2.13 -27.39 -6.49
CA GLU A 448 -3.12 -26.32 -6.45
C GLU A 448 -4.40 -26.82 -7.13
N TRP A 449 -5.50 -26.77 -6.39
CA TRP A 449 -6.85 -27.04 -6.90
C TRP A 449 -7.71 -25.81 -6.66
N ARG A 450 -7.95 -25.06 -7.73
CA ARG A 450 -8.72 -23.81 -7.71
C ARG A 450 -10.18 -24.03 -7.38
N MET A 451 -10.71 -25.18 -7.82
CA MET A 451 -12.13 -25.54 -7.70
C MET A 451 -13.02 -24.53 -8.43
N ASP A 452 -12.66 -24.20 -9.68
CA ASP A 452 -13.33 -23.25 -10.56
C ASP A 452 -13.97 -23.90 -11.80
N GLU A 453 -14.03 -25.24 -11.85
CA GLU A 453 -14.55 -25.99 -12.99
C GLU A 453 -16.06 -25.76 -13.22
N GLY A 454 -16.81 -25.48 -12.17
CA GLY A 454 -18.25 -25.17 -12.21
C GLY A 454 -19.18 -26.33 -12.57
N ILE A 455 -18.65 -27.47 -13.03
CA ILE A 455 -19.37 -28.71 -13.34
C ILE A 455 -18.47 -29.94 -13.20
N GLY A 456 -19.09 -31.13 -13.14
CA GLY A 456 -18.38 -32.40 -13.17
C GLY A 456 -17.98 -32.91 -11.78
N THR A 457 -17.21 -34.01 -11.75
CA THR A 457 -16.85 -34.75 -10.53
C THR A 457 -15.35 -34.82 -10.29
N THR A 458 -14.56 -34.01 -10.99
CA THR A 458 -13.10 -33.98 -10.89
C THR A 458 -12.63 -32.54 -10.87
N MET A 459 -11.65 -32.21 -10.03
CA MET A 459 -10.95 -30.93 -10.06
C MET A 459 -9.51 -31.13 -10.55
N ALA A 460 -9.08 -30.29 -11.47
CA ALA A 460 -7.74 -30.32 -12.03
C ALA A 460 -6.72 -29.79 -11.02
N ASN A 461 -5.54 -30.39 -11.03
CA ASN A 461 -4.37 -29.79 -10.39
C ASN A 461 -3.68 -28.91 -11.42
N THR A 462 -3.44 -27.64 -11.07
CA THR A 462 -2.78 -26.71 -12.00
C THR A 462 -1.27 -26.97 -12.11
N VAL A 463 -0.69 -27.68 -11.13
CA VAL A 463 0.71 -28.12 -11.16
C VAL A 463 0.86 -29.26 -12.16
N SER A 464 1.70 -29.04 -13.18
CA SER A 464 1.89 -30.00 -14.26
C SER A 464 2.33 -31.38 -13.75
N GLY A 465 1.58 -32.42 -14.12
CA GLY A 465 1.87 -33.81 -13.75
C GLY A 465 1.41 -34.21 -12.34
N ALA A 466 0.84 -33.29 -11.56
CA ALA A 466 0.26 -33.59 -10.25
C ALA A 466 -1.17 -34.15 -10.38
N SER A 467 -1.59 -34.93 -9.38
CA SER A 467 -2.90 -35.59 -9.38
C SER A 467 -4.03 -34.60 -9.08
N GLY A 468 -5.11 -34.72 -9.85
CA GLY A 468 -6.37 -34.04 -9.57
C GLY A 468 -7.09 -34.61 -8.34
N LEU A 469 -8.22 -33.98 -8.00
CA LEU A 469 -9.16 -34.45 -6.99
C LEU A 469 -10.39 -35.10 -7.65
N VAL A 470 -10.97 -36.10 -6.99
CA VAL A 470 -12.24 -36.72 -7.37
C VAL A 470 -13.29 -36.46 -6.29
N LEU A 471 -14.49 -36.04 -6.69
CA LEU A 471 -15.64 -35.89 -5.79
C LEU A 471 -16.23 -37.25 -5.42
N LEU A 472 -16.43 -37.47 -4.13
CA LEU A 472 -16.97 -38.69 -3.55
C LEU A 472 -18.15 -38.35 -2.62
N GLY A 473 -19.01 -39.34 -2.37
CA GLY A 473 -20.19 -39.18 -1.52
C GLY A 473 -21.34 -38.40 -2.18
N ILE A 474 -22.20 -37.79 -1.36
CA ILE A 474 -23.40 -37.05 -1.79
C ILE A 474 -23.37 -35.67 -1.13
N GLY A 475 -23.57 -34.60 -1.90
CA GLY A 475 -23.65 -33.25 -1.35
C GLY A 475 -22.88 -32.18 -2.12
N PRO A 476 -21.65 -32.45 -2.61
CA PRO A 476 -20.85 -31.43 -3.28
C PRO A 476 -21.57 -30.89 -4.52
N THR A 477 -21.83 -29.59 -4.50
CA THR A 477 -22.50 -28.85 -5.56
C THR A 477 -21.65 -27.66 -5.96
N TRP A 478 -21.53 -27.45 -7.26
CA TRP A 478 -20.94 -26.25 -7.81
C TRP A 478 -21.87 -25.06 -7.60
N ASP A 479 -21.35 -24.02 -6.96
CA ASP A 479 -21.95 -22.70 -6.97
C ASP A 479 -21.37 -21.93 -8.16
N ALA A 480 -22.23 -21.48 -9.08
CA ALA A 480 -21.80 -20.73 -10.26
C ALA A 480 -21.72 -19.21 -10.01
N GLY A 481 -22.00 -18.75 -8.79
CA GLY A 481 -21.85 -17.36 -8.39
C GLY A 481 -20.40 -16.90 -8.45
N MET A 482 -20.22 -15.61 -8.77
CA MET A 482 -18.95 -14.93 -8.55
C MET A 482 -18.97 -14.41 -7.11
N GLU A 483 -17.94 -14.73 -6.36
CA GLU A 483 -17.82 -14.41 -4.93
C GLU A 483 -16.57 -13.58 -4.70
N GLU A 484 -16.53 -12.84 -3.59
CA GLU A 484 -15.39 -12.01 -3.22
C GLU A 484 -14.68 -12.59 -1.99
N LEU A 485 -13.35 -12.62 -2.06
CA LEU A 485 -12.47 -12.81 -0.92
C LEU A 485 -11.74 -11.49 -0.66
N VAL A 486 -11.72 -11.05 0.59
CA VAL A 486 -10.97 -9.87 1.02
C VAL A 486 -9.85 -10.32 1.95
N THR A 487 -8.61 -9.91 1.66
CA THR A 487 -7.44 -10.20 2.50
C THR A 487 -6.58 -8.96 2.67
N THR A 488 -5.72 -8.93 3.69
CA THR A 488 -4.78 -7.84 3.96
C THR A 488 -3.39 -8.17 3.45
N ASP A 489 -2.82 -7.27 2.64
CA ASP A 489 -1.41 -7.31 2.22
C ASP A 489 -0.55 -6.48 3.19
N LEU A 490 0.10 -7.15 4.13
CA LEU A 490 0.99 -6.57 5.13
C LEU A 490 2.28 -6.02 4.52
N SER A 491 2.65 -6.42 3.29
CA SER A 491 3.79 -5.78 2.61
C SER A 491 3.48 -4.34 2.19
N ARG A 492 2.19 -3.97 2.13
CA ARG A 492 1.71 -2.63 1.75
C ARG A 492 0.88 -1.94 2.83
N THR A 493 0.49 -2.63 3.88
CA THR A 493 -0.19 -2.06 5.05
C THR A 493 0.84 -1.45 6.02
N PRO A 494 0.58 -0.27 6.63
CA PRO A 494 1.41 0.25 7.70
C PRO A 494 1.47 -0.71 8.90
N THR A 495 2.64 -0.82 9.51
CA THR A 495 2.89 -1.73 10.64
C THR A 495 3.69 -1.07 11.75
N GLN A 496 3.65 -1.67 12.94
CA GLN A 496 4.35 -1.17 14.12
C GLN A 496 5.85 -0.93 13.90
N VAL A 497 6.49 -1.81 13.12
CA VAL A 497 7.95 -1.76 12.85
C VAL A 497 8.35 -0.67 11.86
N ASP A 498 7.39 0.02 11.25
CA ASP A 498 7.64 1.08 10.26
C ASP A 498 8.09 2.42 10.91
N LEU A 499 7.92 2.57 12.22
CA LEU A 499 8.23 3.82 12.93
C LEU A 499 9.74 4.16 12.89
N PRO A 500 10.69 3.28 13.27
CA PRO A 500 12.11 3.59 13.22
C PRO A 500 12.65 3.99 11.84
N PRO A 501 12.39 3.26 10.73
CA PRO A 501 12.85 3.69 9.42
C PRO A 501 12.23 5.04 9.01
N SER A 502 10.99 5.35 9.43
CA SER A 502 10.39 6.68 9.21
C SER A 502 11.12 7.79 9.97
N ILE A 503 11.54 7.53 11.22
CA ILE A 503 12.30 8.47 12.04
C ILE A 503 13.68 8.74 11.45
N VAL A 504 14.43 7.67 11.12
CA VAL A 504 15.76 7.78 10.51
C VAL A 504 15.66 8.55 9.20
N LYS A 505 14.56 8.34 8.46
CA LYS A 505 14.27 9.07 7.23
C LYS A 505 14.06 10.57 7.46
N HIS A 506 13.30 10.97 8.49
CA HIS A 506 13.06 12.39 8.80
C HIS A 506 14.33 13.11 9.24
N LEU A 507 15.18 12.40 9.99
CA LEU A 507 16.49 12.90 10.43
C LEU A 507 17.47 13.13 9.26
N ASP A 508 17.08 12.82 8.02
CA ASP A 508 17.90 12.91 6.81
C ASP A 508 19.20 12.09 6.94
N LEU A 509 19.09 10.91 7.56
CA LEU A 509 20.19 9.99 7.75
C LEU A 509 20.09 8.83 6.74
N PRO A 510 21.23 8.32 6.25
CA PRO A 510 21.21 7.15 5.38
C PRO A 510 20.64 5.93 6.12
N LEU A 511 19.61 5.31 5.55
CA LEU A 511 19.12 4.01 6.02
C LEU A 511 20.24 2.98 5.82
N ASN A 512 20.80 2.47 6.91
CA ASN A 512 21.87 1.47 6.86
C ASN A 512 21.29 0.10 6.50
N PRO A 513 21.64 -0.50 5.35
CA PRO A 513 21.11 -1.81 4.96
C PRO A 513 21.51 -2.92 5.94
N GLY A 514 22.63 -2.76 6.66
CA GLY A 514 23.08 -3.70 7.69
C GLY A 514 22.24 -3.70 8.96
N TRP A 515 21.25 -2.80 9.08
CA TRP A 515 20.30 -2.82 10.18
C TRP A 515 19.18 -3.84 9.99
N ASP A 516 18.96 -4.33 8.76
CA ASP A 516 18.02 -5.40 8.39
C ASP A 516 16.62 -5.23 9.02
N TRP A 517 16.04 -4.04 8.84
CA TRP A 517 14.70 -3.70 9.29
C TRP A 517 13.64 -4.60 8.65
N ASP A 518 12.62 -4.96 9.43
CA ASP A 518 11.42 -5.55 8.86
C ASP A 518 10.45 -4.46 8.38
N GLY A 519 10.45 -3.30 9.03
CA GLY A 519 9.66 -2.14 8.65
C GLY A 519 10.26 -1.33 7.51
N ARG A 520 9.45 -0.41 7.00
CA ARG A 520 9.78 0.56 5.96
C ARG A 520 9.35 1.95 6.39
N SER A 521 9.92 2.98 5.77
CA SER A 521 9.49 4.35 6.03
C SER A 521 8.05 4.58 5.54
N LEU A 522 7.20 5.13 6.40
CA LEU A 522 5.86 5.64 6.07
C LEU A 522 5.91 7.06 5.51
N ILE A 523 7.02 7.77 5.74
CA ILE A 523 7.26 9.06 5.10
C ILE A 523 8.00 8.83 3.78
N PRO A 524 7.69 9.62 2.74
CA PRO A 524 8.32 9.48 1.42
C PRO A 524 9.83 9.68 1.48
N ILE A 525 10.56 8.95 0.62
CA ILE A 525 12.01 8.71 0.74
C ILE A 525 12.87 9.92 0.31
N GLN A 526 12.36 11.16 0.26
CA GLN A 526 13.10 12.44 0.32
C GLN A 526 12.28 13.48 -0.45
N GLY A 527 11.43 14.19 0.28
CA GLY A 527 10.63 15.28 -0.25
C GLY A 527 9.81 14.90 -1.48
N PRO A 528 9.09 15.86 -2.05
CA PRO A 528 8.49 15.63 -3.33
C PRO A 528 9.54 15.71 -4.44
N ILE A 529 9.46 14.81 -5.42
CA ILE A 529 10.27 14.85 -6.64
C ILE A 529 9.52 15.63 -7.72
N SER A 530 10.22 16.38 -8.57
CA SER A 530 9.60 17.12 -9.67
C SER A 530 10.19 16.73 -11.03
N VAL A 531 9.51 17.10 -12.12
CA VAL A 531 9.95 16.83 -13.50
C VAL A 531 9.72 18.05 -14.40
N HIS A 532 10.73 18.45 -15.16
CA HIS A 532 10.56 19.39 -16.26
C HIS A 532 9.98 18.64 -17.46
N LEU A 533 8.67 18.72 -17.66
CA LEU A 533 7.95 17.88 -18.63
C LEU A 533 7.37 18.71 -19.79
N ARG A 534 7.55 18.20 -21.02
CA ARG A 534 6.93 18.76 -22.22
C ARG A 534 6.25 17.68 -23.07
N THR A 535 5.08 18.00 -23.57
CA THR A 535 4.34 17.19 -24.56
C THR A 535 3.52 18.10 -25.49
N LEU A 536 3.02 17.56 -26.60
CA LEU A 536 2.16 18.31 -27.53
C LEU A 536 0.94 17.45 -27.87
N LEU A 537 -0.18 18.11 -28.17
CA LEU A 537 -1.45 17.48 -28.53
C LEU A 537 -1.75 17.73 -30.01
N GLN A 538 -2.01 16.66 -30.78
CA GLN A 538 -2.42 16.78 -32.18
C GLN A 538 -3.83 17.38 -32.26
N GLY A 539 -4.07 18.31 -33.18
CA GLY A 539 -5.36 18.98 -33.26
C GLY A 539 -5.20 20.44 -32.89
N PRO A 540 -4.96 20.80 -31.61
CA PRO A 540 -4.65 22.17 -31.24
C PRO A 540 -3.26 22.63 -31.71
N TYR A 541 -2.29 21.72 -31.94
CA TYR A 541 -0.94 22.08 -32.38
C TYR A 541 -0.89 22.64 -33.81
N ASP A 542 -0.42 23.88 -33.95
CA ASP A 542 -0.22 24.57 -35.21
C ASP A 542 1.26 24.55 -35.63
N SER A 543 1.55 23.83 -36.71
CA SER A 543 2.93 23.69 -37.21
C SER A 543 3.60 24.99 -37.67
N GLY A 544 2.84 26.03 -38.00
CA GLY A 544 3.36 27.31 -38.47
C GLY A 544 3.90 28.17 -37.33
N SER A 545 3.14 28.28 -36.25
CA SER A 545 3.51 28.99 -35.02
C SER A 545 4.32 28.14 -34.05
N GLN A 546 4.31 26.82 -34.21
CA GLN A 546 4.88 25.85 -33.27
C GLN A 546 4.25 25.93 -31.87
N LEU A 547 2.98 26.38 -31.79
CA LEU A 547 2.20 26.51 -30.56
C LEU A 547 0.87 25.77 -30.70
N MET A 548 0.29 25.36 -29.58
CA MET A 548 -1.07 24.84 -29.47
C MET A 548 -2.09 25.98 -29.36
N SER A 549 -3.34 25.74 -29.76
CA SER A 549 -4.47 26.65 -29.54
C SER A 549 -4.93 26.63 -28.09
N ASP A 550 -5.09 27.79 -27.44
CA ASP A 550 -5.66 27.95 -26.10
C ASP A 550 -7.15 28.35 -26.14
N ALA A 551 -7.89 27.92 -27.17
CA ALA A 551 -9.26 28.37 -27.39
C ALA A 551 -10.19 28.04 -26.20
N LEU A 552 -10.04 26.88 -25.56
CA LEU A 552 -10.83 26.52 -24.38
C LEU A 552 -10.65 27.54 -23.23
N ARG A 553 -9.41 27.93 -22.94
CA ARG A 553 -9.09 28.98 -21.96
C ARG A 553 -9.65 30.32 -22.40
N TYR A 554 -9.38 30.75 -23.63
CA TYR A 554 -9.82 32.05 -24.17
C TYR A 554 -11.34 32.22 -24.10
N PHE A 555 -12.11 31.15 -24.31
CA PHE A 555 -13.57 31.18 -24.25
C PHE A 555 -14.16 30.78 -22.89
N GLY A 556 -13.32 30.52 -21.88
CA GLY A 556 -13.76 30.22 -20.50
C GLY A 556 -14.42 28.84 -20.32
N TRP A 557 -13.97 27.82 -21.07
CA TRP A 557 -14.51 26.46 -21.03
C TRP A 557 -13.65 25.46 -20.25
N LEU A 558 -12.46 25.83 -19.78
CA LEU A 558 -11.66 24.94 -18.94
C LEU A 558 -12.35 24.71 -17.59
N PRO A 559 -12.50 23.44 -17.14
CA PRO A 559 -13.01 23.16 -15.82
C PRO A 559 -12.01 23.59 -14.76
N LEU A 560 -12.52 24.02 -13.60
CA LEU A 560 -11.69 24.41 -12.45
C LEU A 560 -11.29 23.22 -11.58
N THR A 561 -11.84 22.04 -11.82
CA THR A 561 -11.45 20.78 -11.17
C THR A 561 -10.99 19.82 -12.25
N GLU A 562 -9.96 19.03 -11.97
CA GLU A 562 -9.46 18.04 -12.92
C GLU A 562 -10.57 17.07 -13.38
N PRO A 563 -10.61 16.70 -14.68
CA PRO A 563 -11.67 15.85 -15.22
C PRO A 563 -11.38 14.35 -15.13
N TYR A 564 -10.14 13.94 -14.86
CA TYR A 564 -9.65 12.57 -14.99
C TYR A 564 -10.27 11.62 -13.96
N SER A 565 -10.45 12.05 -12.71
CA SER A 565 -11.16 11.25 -11.70
C SER A 565 -12.61 10.98 -12.12
N GLY A 566 -13.30 11.99 -12.66
CA GLY A 566 -14.67 11.84 -13.16
C GLY A 566 -14.78 11.01 -14.44
N LEU A 567 -13.70 10.96 -15.24
CA LEU A 567 -13.60 10.16 -16.46
C LEU A 567 -13.17 8.70 -16.19
N GLY A 568 -12.85 8.35 -14.94
CA GLY A 568 -12.50 7.00 -14.53
C GLY A 568 -11.04 6.61 -14.81
N PHE A 569 -10.15 7.59 -14.94
CA PHE A 569 -8.71 7.31 -14.96
C PHE A 569 -8.24 6.88 -13.56
N SER A 570 -7.30 5.95 -13.51
CA SER A 570 -6.72 5.50 -12.24
C SER A 570 -5.91 6.62 -11.61
N GLN A 571 -6.14 6.87 -10.33
CA GLN A 571 -5.37 7.81 -9.52
C GLN A 571 -4.53 7.05 -8.49
N ALA A 572 -3.32 7.53 -8.22
CA ALA A 572 -2.37 6.89 -7.31
C ALA A 572 -1.46 7.93 -6.64
N GLY A 573 -0.85 7.56 -5.51
CA GLY A 573 0.25 8.34 -4.94
C GLY A 573 -0.06 9.79 -4.53
N GLY A 574 -1.34 10.18 -4.40
CA GLY A 574 -1.75 11.53 -4.00
C GLY A 574 -2.32 12.40 -5.12
N GLY A 575 -2.40 11.91 -6.36
CA GLY A 575 -3.13 12.57 -7.44
C GLY A 575 -4.64 12.35 -7.37
N GLY A 576 -5.38 13.19 -8.10
CA GLY A 576 -6.84 13.19 -8.18
C GLY A 576 -7.47 14.24 -7.25
N GLY A 577 -8.45 14.98 -7.78
CA GLY A 577 -9.17 16.03 -7.05
C GLY A 577 -8.48 17.40 -7.06
N GLU A 578 -7.48 17.62 -7.91
CA GLU A 578 -6.82 18.90 -8.09
C GLU A 578 -7.77 19.99 -8.58
N ASP A 579 -7.72 21.16 -7.93
CA ASP A 579 -8.45 22.36 -8.32
C ASP A 579 -7.50 23.42 -8.90
N LEU A 580 -7.87 23.95 -10.06
CA LEU A 580 -7.23 25.06 -10.75
C LEU A 580 -7.68 26.41 -10.18
N PRO A 581 -6.77 27.22 -9.60
CA PRO A 581 -7.08 28.57 -9.19
C PRO A 581 -7.45 29.44 -10.41
N PRO A 582 -8.61 30.15 -10.43
CA PRO A 582 -9.03 30.92 -11.61
C PRO A 582 -8.03 31.96 -12.11
N ILE A 583 -7.16 32.48 -11.23
CA ILE A 583 -6.11 33.46 -11.59
C ILE A 583 -5.09 32.90 -12.60
N VAL A 584 -4.90 31.58 -12.64
CA VAL A 584 -3.98 30.92 -13.57
C VAL A 584 -4.44 31.08 -15.02
N LEU A 585 -5.75 31.18 -15.25
CA LEU A 585 -6.33 31.32 -16.60
C LEU A 585 -6.07 32.71 -17.24
N ASP A 586 -5.57 33.68 -16.47
CA ASP A 586 -5.19 35.00 -16.97
C ASP A 586 -3.84 35.00 -17.70
N GLN A 587 -3.09 33.88 -17.64
CA GLN A 587 -1.83 33.72 -18.35
C GLN A 587 -2.05 33.70 -19.88
N LEU A 588 -1.19 34.43 -20.61
CA LEU A 588 -1.29 34.65 -22.06
C LEU A 588 0.05 34.33 -22.74
N GLY A 589 0.04 34.27 -24.08
CA GLY A 589 1.27 34.04 -24.85
C GLY A 589 1.60 32.57 -24.92
N ASN A 590 2.88 32.19 -24.83
CA ASN A 590 3.33 30.79 -24.90
C ASN A 590 2.80 29.98 -23.71
N ASP A 591 2.76 30.60 -22.54
CA ASP A 591 2.42 29.93 -21.29
C ASP A 591 0.90 29.89 -21.02
N ALA A 592 0.08 30.29 -22.00
CA ALA A 592 -1.37 30.22 -21.85
C ALA A 592 -1.82 28.75 -21.71
N ILE A 593 -2.69 28.46 -20.75
CA ILE A 593 -3.20 27.11 -20.53
C ILE A 593 -4.04 26.64 -21.73
N VAL A 594 -3.72 25.47 -22.26
CA VAL A 594 -4.45 24.80 -23.33
C VAL A 594 -5.51 23.87 -22.73
N ASP A 595 -5.09 23.01 -21.79
CA ASP A 595 -5.95 22.02 -21.14
C ASP A 595 -5.33 21.38 -19.89
N TRP A 596 -6.02 20.40 -19.31
CA TRP A 596 -5.52 19.49 -18.28
C TRP A 596 -4.84 18.25 -18.89
N VAL A 597 -3.82 17.70 -18.24
CA VAL A 597 -3.17 16.41 -18.56
C VAL A 597 -2.95 15.58 -17.29
N LEU A 598 -3.03 14.26 -17.39
CA LEU A 598 -2.70 13.34 -16.30
C LEU A 598 -1.27 12.84 -16.48
N VAL A 599 -0.40 13.12 -15.51
CA VAL A 599 0.98 12.61 -15.51
C VAL A 599 1.08 11.42 -14.56
N GLU A 600 1.66 10.31 -15.03
CA GLU A 600 1.81 9.07 -14.28
C GLU A 600 3.30 8.74 -14.09
N LEU A 601 3.69 8.41 -12.85
CA LEU A 601 4.94 7.72 -12.54
C LEU A 601 4.65 6.23 -12.38
N ARG A 602 5.35 5.39 -13.15
CA ARG A 602 5.16 3.94 -13.19
C ARG A 602 6.40 3.20 -12.72
N ASP A 603 6.18 2.01 -12.15
CA ASP A 603 7.22 1.21 -11.52
C ASP A 603 8.33 0.82 -12.54
N PRO A 604 9.62 0.91 -12.18
CA PRO A 604 10.72 0.60 -13.09
C PRO A 604 10.88 -0.89 -13.40
N ILE A 605 10.24 -1.78 -12.62
CA ILE A 605 10.27 -3.24 -12.77
C ILE A 605 8.98 -3.72 -13.44
N ASP A 606 7.82 -3.26 -12.96
CA ASP A 606 6.51 -3.56 -13.54
C ASP A 606 5.81 -2.30 -14.08
N PRO A 607 5.99 -1.94 -15.35
CA PRO A 607 5.50 -0.67 -15.90
C PRO A 607 3.96 -0.60 -16.02
N VAL A 608 3.23 -1.70 -15.76
CA VAL A 608 1.76 -1.69 -15.62
C VAL A 608 1.35 -1.00 -14.31
N GLN A 609 2.18 -1.09 -13.27
CA GLN A 609 1.89 -0.52 -11.97
C GLN A 609 2.14 1.00 -11.94
N ILE A 610 1.09 1.76 -11.67
CA ILE A 610 1.17 3.21 -11.43
C ILE A 610 1.53 3.44 -9.96
N ILE A 611 2.64 4.14 -9.72
CA ILE A 611 3.15 4.49 -8.39
C ILE A 611 2.51 5.79 -7.90
N ALA A 612 2.43 6.80 -8.77
CA ALA A 612 1.77 8.05 -8.49
C ALA A 612 1.19 8.70 -9.74
N THR A 613 0.16 9.49 -9.54
CA THR A 613 -0.43 10.36 -10.55
C THR A 613 -0.40 11.81 -10.09
N ARG A 614 -0.46 12.73 -11.05
CA ARG A 614 -0.62 14.17 -10.81
C ARG A 614 -1.41 14.78 -11.96
N ASP A 615 -2.54 15.40 -11.65
CA ASP A 615 -3.32 16.15 -12.63
C ASP A 615 -2.71 17.54 -12.81
N CYS A 616 -2.21 17.80 -14.01
CA CYS A 616 -1.40 18.96 -14.37
C CYS A 616 -2.06 19.77 -15.49
N LEU A 617 -1.47 20.92 -15.82
CA LEU A 617 -1.90 21.77 -16.92
C LEU A 617 -0.88 21.73 -18.05
N ILE A 618 -1.34 21.81 -19.30
CA ILE A 618 -0.47 21.92 -20.47
C ILE A 618 -0.57 23.31 -21.10
N GLN A 619 0.57 23.94 -21.36
CA GLN A 619 0.70 25.28 -21.94
C GLN A 619 0.84 25.24 -23.47
N ARG A 620 0.71 26.38 -24.17
CA ARG A 620 0.70 26.41 -25.64
C ARG A 620 2.01 25.97 -26.29
N ASP A 621 3.15 26.17 -25.65
CA ASP A 621 4.44 25.68 -26.14
C ASP A 621 4.74 24.22 -25.75
N GLY A 622 3.85 23.60 -24.99
CA GLY A 622 3.87 22.20 -24.60
C GLY A 622 4.37 21.93 -23.20
N ASP A 623 4.81 22.96 -22.47
CA ASP A 623 5.24 22.80 -21.08
C ASP A 623 4.09 22.30 -20.23
N VAL A 624 4.36 21.28 -19.41
CA VAL A 624 3.42 20.72 -18.44
C VAL A 624 3.79 21.28 -17.08
N VAL A 625 2.84 21.92 -16.42
CA VAL A 625 3.03 22.66 -15.17
C VAL A 625 2.00 22.19 -14.13
N ASP A 626 2.32 22.38 -12.85
CA ASP A 626 1.43 22.11 -11.73
C ASP A 626 0.26 23.12 -11.70
N ILE A 627 -0.65 22.97 -10.73
CA ILE A 627 -1.92 23.73 -10.64
C ILE A 627 -1.74 25.25 -10.46
N ASP A 628 -0.53 25.71 -10.12
CA ASP A 628 -0.20 27.14 -10.06
C ASP A 628 0.07 27.77 -11.44
N GLY A 629 0.12 26.95 -12.50
CA GLY A 629 0.37 27.37 -13.87
C GLY A 629 1.83 27.70 -14.20
N VAL A 630 2.77 27.46 -13.28
CA VAL A 630 4.17 27.90 -13.42
C VAL A 630 5.17 26.83 -13.00
N SER A 631 4.95 26.19 -11.86
CA SER A 631 5.90 25.23 -11.28
C SER A 631 5.89 23.91 -12.03
N ASP A 632 6.99 23.17 -11.97
CA ASP A 632 7.04 21.79 -12.47
C ASP A 632 6.04 20.90 -11.72
N PRO A 633 5.47 19.87 -12.36
CA PRO A 633 4.72 18.82 -11.67
C PRO A 633 5.51 18.21 -10.53
N VAL A 634 4.88 18.12 -9.36
CA VAL A 634 5.46 17.65 -8.11
C VAL A 634 4.79 16.34 -7.67
N PHE A 635 5.57 15.32 -7.33
CA PHE A 635 5.10 14.01 -6.88
C PHE A 635 5.60 13.69 -5.48
N ASP A 636 4.69 13.30 -4.60
CA ASP A 636 5.02 12.86 -3.24
C ASP A 636 5.42 11.37 -3.21
N VAL A 637 6.50 11.05 -3.94
CA VAL A 637 7.06 9.69 -4.02
C VAL A 637 8.56 9.69 -3.75
N ALA A 638 9.08 8.50 -3.45
CA ALA A 638 10.52 8.29 -3.25
C ALA A 638 11.35 8.75 -4.46
N GLN A 639 12.59 9.16 -4.21
CA GLN A 639 13.58 9.19 -5.28
C GLN A 639 13.81 7.79 -5.83
N GLY A 640 14.03 7.71 -7.13
CA GLY A 640 14.11 6.43 -7.82
C GLY A 640 14.06 6.62 -9.32
N SER A 641 14.05 5.51 -10.06
CA SER A 641 13.79 5.55 -11.50
C SER A 641 12.34 5.22 -11.76
N TYR A 642 11.69 6.01 -12.62
CA TYR A 642 10.27 5.83 -12.97
C TYR A 642 10.09 5.93 -14.47
N TYR A 643 9.21 5.10 -15.03
CA TYR A 643 8.65 5.42 -16.32
C TYR A 643 7.70 6.61 -16.18
N VAL A 644 7.78 7.57 -17.09
CA VAL A 644 6.94 8.77 -17.04
C VAL A 644 5.99 8.74 -18.21
N ALA A 645 4.68 8.68 -17.92
CA ALA A 645 3.62 8.71 -18.92
C ALA A 645 2.79 9.99 -18.81
N VAL A 646 2.31 10.48 -19.95
CA VAL A 646 1.33 11.57 -20.02
C VAL A 646 0.10 11.10 -20.77
N ARG A 647 -1.07 11.24 -20.15
CA ARG A 647 -2.37 10.94 -20.73
C ARG A 647 -3.21 12.20 -20.86
N HIS A 648 -4.11 12.20 -21.82
CA HIS A 648 -5.05 13.28 -22.05
C HIS A 648 -6.44 12.72 -22.30
N ARG A 649 -7.49 13.48 -21.94
CA ARG A 649 -8.90 12.99 -21.97
C ARG A 649 -9.39 12.43 -23.32
N ASN A 650 -8.70 12.76 -24.41
CA ASN A 650 -9.11 12.37 -25.76
C ASN A 650 -7.95 12.07 -26.74
N HIS A 651 -6.76 11.81 -26.20
CA HIS A 651 -5.58 11.42 -26.98
C HIS A 651 -4.94 10.17 -26.39
N LEU A 652 -4.35 9.34 -27.26
CA LEU A 652 -3.56 8.19 -26.82
C LEU A 652 -2.35 8.67 -26.03
N GLY A 653 -2.16 8.10 -24.84
CA GLY A 653 -1.04 8.41 -23.96
C GLY A 653 0.31 8.01 -24.55
N ALA A 654 1.36 8.61 -24.00
CA ALA A 654 2.75 8.34 -24.37
C ALA A 654 3.62 8.23 -23.11
N MET A 655 4.59 7.32 -23.14
CA MET A 655 5.50 7.05 -22.03
C MET A 655 6.95 6.95 -22.51
N THR A 656 7.90 7.29 -21.63
CA THR A 656 9.33 7.06 -21.87
C THR A 656 9.60 5.58 -22.16
N ALA A 657 10.56 5.27 -23.04
CA ALA A 657 10.93 3.88 -23.33
C ALA A 657 11.68 3.20 -22.18
N GLU A 658 12.32 4.00 -21.33
CA GLU A 658 13.15 3.58 -20.20
C GLU A 658 12.74 4.36 -18.95
N ALA A 659 13.00 3.78 -17.77
CA ALA A 659 12.79 4.47 -16.51
C ALA A 659 13.82 5.59 -16.34
N VAL A 660 13.35 6.79 -15.98
CA VAL A 660 14.15 8.01 -15.83
C VAL A 660 14.48 8.21 -14.34
N PRO A 661 15.74 8.49 -13.96
CA PRO A 661 16.10 8.75 -12.58
C PRO A 661 15.60 10.12 -12.10
N PHE A 662 14.96 10.13 -10.93
CA PHE A 662 14.55 11.30 -10.18
C PHE A 662 15.40 11.42 -8.92
N LEU A 663 16.07 12.56 -8.77
CA LEU A 663 16.94 12.89 -7.66
C LEU A 663 16.48 14.19 -7.00
N GLU A 664 16.76 14.36 -5.72
CA GLU A 664 16.39 15.60 -5.00
C GLU A 664 16.91 16.84 -5.69
N ASN A 665 16.07 17.87 -5.78
CA ASN A 665 16.43 19.19 -6.30
C ASN A 665 17.06 19.16 -7.70
N THR A 666 16.94 18.04 -8.42
CA THR A 666 17.51 17.81 -9.75
C THR A 666 16.44 17.16 -10.63
N PRO A 667 15.35 17.88 -10.93
CA PRO A 667 14.29 17.35 -11.78
C PRO A 667 14.82 16.93 -13.15
N PRO A 668 14.50 15.72 -13.64
CA PRO A 668 14.84 15.32 -14.99
C PRO A 668 14.06 16.18 -16.01
N THR A 669 14.68 16.42 -17.17
CA THR A 669 14.01 17.05 -18.31
C THR A 669 13.53 15.99 -19.28
N ILE A 670 12.23 15.94 -19.51
CA ILE A 670 11.57 14.97 -20.40
C ILE A 670 10.74 15.74 -21.41
N ASP A 671 11.16 15.70 -22.68
CA ASP A 671 10.39 16.27 -23.79
C ASP A 671 9.88 15.14 -24.69
N LEU A 672 8.62 14.72 -24.49
CA LEU A 672 7.98 13.69 -25.30
C LEU A 672 7.84 14.13 -26.77
N SER A 673 7.83 15.44 -27.02
CA SER A 673 7.73 16.00 -28.37
C SER A 673 9.05 15.97 -29.15
N ASP A 674 10.20 15.71 -28.50
CA ASP A 674 11.50 15.58 -29.17
C ASP A 674 11.60 14.22 -29.88
N PRO A 675 11.73 14.17 -31.22
CA PRO A 675 11.92 12.90 -31.93
C PRO A 675 13.15 12.08 -31.48
N GLY A 676 14.12 12.70 -30.81
CA GLY A 676 15.31 12.05 -30.27
C GLY A 676 15.07 11.22 -29.00
N LEU A 677 14.02 11.50 -28.22
CA LEU A 677 13.71 10.77 -26.99
C LEU A 677 13.02 9.42 -27.32
N PRO A 678 13.57 8.26 -26.95
CA PRO A 678 12.87 6.98 -27.14
C PRO A 678 11.59 6.90 -26.30
N LEU A 679 10.50 6.41 -26.90
CA LEU A 679 9.21 6.20 -26.23
C LEU A 679 8.85 4.71 -26.22
N TYR A 680 7.99 4.30 -25.29
CA TYR A 680 7.49 2.93 -25.23
C TYR A 680 6.75 2.58 -26.53
N GLY A 681 7.17 1.50 -27.18
CA GLY A 681 6.69 1.11 -28.51
C GLY A 681 7.36 1.85 -29.68
N THR A 682 6.81 1.70 -30.89
CA THR A 682 7.44 2.20 -32.14
C THR A 682 6.67 3.32 -32.84
N GLN A 683 5.45 3.63 -32.40
CA GLN A 683 4.56 4.64 -32.99
C GLN A 683 3.71 5.35 -31.93
N ALA A 684 4.28 5.60 -30.75
CA ALA A 684 3.57 6.17 -29.60
C ALA A 684 2.93 7.55 -29.89
N MET A 685 3.52 8.34 -30.79
CA MET A 685 3.08 9.71 -31.09
C MET A 685 3.16 10.01 -32.60
N VAL A 686 2.36 10.97 -33.08
CA VAL A 686 2.39 11.47 -34.47
C VAL A 686 3.51 12.47 -34.66
N THR A 687 4.17 12.46 -35.82
CA THR A 687 5.16 13.51 -36.18
C THR A 687 4.52 14.59 -37.03
N ILE A 688 4.59 15.84 -36.57
CA ILE A 688 4.06 17.04 -37.25
C ILE A 688 5.19 18.06 -37.33
N ALA A 689 5.62 18.41 -38.54
CA ALA A 689 6.68 19.40 -38.81
C ALA A 689 7.97 19.21 -37.99
N GLY A 690 8.36 17.95 -37.73
CA GLY A 690 9.61 17.62 -37.01
C GLY A 690 9.49 17.56 -35.49
N ARG A 691 8.30 17.77 -34.92
CA ARG A 691 7.98 17.52 -33.51
C ARG A 691 7.00 16.36 -33.39
N ARG A 692 6.95 15.69 -32.24
CA ARG A 692 5.96 14.67 -31.93
C ARG A 692 4.79 15.25 -31.13
N ALA A 693 3.57 14.79 -31.40
CA ALA A 693 2.38 15.11 -30.64
C ALA A 693 1.57 13.84 -30.34
N GLN A 694 0.82 13.79 -29.24
CA GLN A 694 -0.04 12.66 -28.91
C GLN A 694 -1.12 12.50 -29.99
N TRP A 695 -1.51 11.25 -30.27
CA TRP A 695 -2.51 10.97 -31.30
C TRP A 695 -3.90 11.36 -30.80
N ALA A 696 -4.56 12.30 -31.47
CA ALA A 696 -5.95 12.62 -31.16
C ALA A 696 -6.90 11.49 -31.55
N GLY A 697 -8.02 11.35 -30.85
CA GLY A 697 -9.16 10.53 -31.29
C GLY A 697 -9.59 9.42 -30.35
N GLU A 698 -8.95 9.28 -29.19
CA GLU A 698 -9.36 8.32 -28.15
C GLU A 698 -10.49 8.92 -27.32
N ILE A 699 -11.71 8.97 -27.87
CA ILE A 699 -12.86 9.58 -27.17
C ILE A 699 -13.33 8.66 -26.04
N LYS A 700 -13.12 7.36 -26.19
CA LYS A 700 -13.30 6.37 -25.13
C LYS A 700 -11.92 5.95 -24.62
N PRO A 701 -11.64 6.03 -23.30
CA PRO A 701 -10.36 5.60 -22.73
C PRO A 701 -10.28 4.06 -22.68
N ASP A 702 -10.18 3.42 -23.84
CA ASP A 702 -10.01 1.97 -24.00
C ASP A 702 -8.71 1.59 -24.74
N GLY A 703 -7.78 2.55 -24.83
CA GLY A 703 -6.47 2.42 -25.41
C GLY A 703 -6.50 2.27 -26.94
N GLN A 704 -7.61 2.62 -27.61
CA GLN A 704 -7.78 2.37 -29.04
C GLN A 704 -8.50 3.49 -29.76
N VAL A 705 -7.92 3.96 -30.87
CA VAL A 705 -8.60 4.85 -31.83
C VAL A 705 -9.19 4.03 -32.98
N LYS A 706 -10.50 4.15 -33.17
CA LYS A 706 -11.30 3.39 -34.15
C LYS A 706 -12.23 4.29 -34.94
N TYR A 707 -12.27 4.10 -36.26
CA TYR A 707 -13.19 4.83 -37.14
C TYR A 707 -14.45 4.05 -37.53
N THR A 708 -14.40 2.71 -37.55
CA THR A 708 -15.54 1.82 -37.82
C THR A 708 -15.55 0.64 -36.85
N GLY A 709 -16.61 -0.15 -36.88
CA GLY A 709 -16.80 -1.29 -35.98
C GLY A 709 -17.58 -0.94 -34.73
N PHE A 710 -17.87 -1.95 -33.91
CA PHE A 710 -18.58 -1.75 -32.64
C PHE A 710 -17.73 -0.91 -31.68
N GLY A 711 -18.34 0.12 -31.09
CA GLY A 711 -17.67 1.00 -30.13
C GLY A 711 -16.60 1.92 -30.75
N ASN A 712 -16.75 2.33 -32.02
CA ASN A 712 -15.83 3.28 -32.65
C ASN A 712 -15.97 4.71 -32.10
N ASP A 713 -14.90 5.49 -32.14
CA ASP A 713 -14.85 6.85 -31.58
C ASP A 713 -15.66 7.85 -32.41
N ARG A 714 -15.66 7.68 -33.74
CA ARG A 714 -16.39 8.56 -34.67
C ARG A 714 -17.86 8.72 -34.30
N ASP A 715 -18.55 7.63 -33.94
CA ASP A 715 -19.99 7.66 -33.73
C ASP A 715 -20.37 8.53 -32.52
N ARG A 716 -19.47 8.73 -31.55
CA ARG A 716 -19.70 9.62 -30.41
C ARG A 716 -19.73 11.09 -30.83
N ILE A 717 -18.86 11.48 -31.76
CA ILE A 717 -18.89 12.82 -32.40
C ILE A 717 -20.25 13.04 -33.07
N LEU A 718 -20.78 12.05 -33.77
CA LEU A 718 -22.10 12.17 -34.41
C LEU A 718 -23.22 12.29 -33.37
N GLN A 719 -23.14 11.53 -32.28
CA GLN A 719 -24.12 11.51 -31.20
C GLN A 719 -24.21 12.87 -30.50
N ILE A 720 -23.08 13.46 -30.10
CA ILE A 720 -23.07 14.71 -29.32
C ILE A 720 -23.62 15.91 -30.13
N ILE A 721 -23.48 15.91 -31.45
CA ILE A 721 -24.09 16.95 -32.32
C ILE A 721 -25.57 16.70 -32.66
N GLY A 722 -26.21 15.68 -32.07
CA GLY A 722 -27.64 15.40 -32.25
C GLY A 722 -27.97 14.30 -33.27
N GLY A 723 -26.98 13.50 -33.70
CA GLY A 723 -27.15 12.18 -34.36
C GLY A 723 -27.71 12.17 -35.79
N SER A 724 -28.37 13.24 -36.23
CA SER A 724 -29.19 13.25 -37.45
C SER A 724 -28.83 14.36 -38.45
N ILE A 725 -28.13 15.40 -38.00
CA ILE A 725 -27.72 16.53 -38.84
C ILE A 725 -26.19 16.64 -38.78
N PRO A 726 -25.45 16.05 -39.75
CA PRO A 726 -23.98 16.00 -39.72
C PRO A 726 -23.27 17.37 -39.77
N THR A 727 -24.02 18.44 -40.05
CA THR A 727 -23.53 19.83 -40.09
C THR A 727 -23.85 20.61 -38.81
N ALA A 728 -24.50 19.99 -37.83
CA ALA A 728 -24.68 20.59 -36.50
C ALA A 728 -23.33 20.64 -35.77
N THR A 729 -23.24 21.54 -34.79
CA THR A 729 -22.06 21.75 -33.96
C THR A 729 -22.49 21.78 -32.51
N ALA A 730 -21.80 21.05 -31.64
CA ALA A 730 -21.93 21.19 -30.20
C ALA A 730 -20.83 22.14 -29.70
N THR A 731 -21.13 22.98 -28.72
CA THR A 731 -20.18 23.97 -28.19
C THR A 731 -20.00 23.78 -26.70
N GLY A 732 -18.76 23.58 -26.25
CA GLY A 732 -18.44 23.35 -24.84
C GLY A 732 -17.13 22.60 -24.66
N TYR A 733 -16.87 22.19 -23.41
CA TYR A 733 -15.76 21.31 -23.05
C TYR A 733 -16.21 19.85 -23.16
N TYR A 734 -15.84 19.19 -24.24
CA TYR A 734 -16.25 17.82 -24.55
C TYR A 734 -15.05 16.92 -24.81
N VAL A 735 -15.19 15.62 -24.51
CA VAL A 735 -14.18 14.61 -24.89
C VAL A 735 -14.11 14.45 -26.41
N GLU A 736 -15.21 14.70 -27.12
CA GLU A 736 -15.29 14.65 -28.58
C GLU A 736 -14.62 15.82 -29.33
N ASP A 737 -14.23 16.89 -28.62
CA ASP A 737 -13.52 18.04 -29.20
C ASP A 737 -12.04 17.71 -29.33
N LEU A 738 -11.61 17.20 -30.49
CA LEU A 738 -10.27 16.65 -30.70
C LEU A 738 -9.25 17.72 -31.09
N ASN A 739 -9.70 18.91 -31.46
CA ASN A 739 -8.83 20.04 -31.80
C ASN A 739 -8.83 21.15 -30.74
N LEU A 740 -9.62 20.97 -29.67
CA LEU A 740 -9.75 21.88 -28.52
C LEU A 740 -10.18 23.29 -28.92
N ASP A 741 -11.00 23.41 -29.97
CA ASP A 741 -11.53 24.69 -30.46
C ASP A 741 -12.87 25.10 -29.83
N ARG A 742 -13.36 24.29 -28.88
CA ARG A 742 -14.66 24.31 -28.19
C ARG A 742 -15.84 23.84 -29.04
N GLN A 743 -15.64 23.41 -30.28
CA GLN A 743 -16.68 23.08 -31.24
C GLN A 743 -16.54 21.67 -31.78
N VAL A 744 -17.38 20.76 -31.29
CA VAL A 744 -17.46 19.41 -31.85
C VAL A 744 -18.19 19.45 -33.19
N LYS A 745 -17.51 19.01 -34.25
CA LYS A 745 -18.01 18.98 -35.64
C LYS A 745 -17.81 17.60 -36.27
N TYR A 746 -18.86 17.10 -36.91
CA TYR A 746 -18.79 15.85 -37.69
C TYR A 746 -18.42 16.08 -39.17
N ALA A 747 -18.77 17.24 -39.74
CA ALA A 747 -18.47 17.59 -41.12
C ALA A 747 -18.16 19.09 -41.24
N GLY A 748 -17.52 19.48 -42.36
CA GLY A 748 -17.09 20.86 -42.61
C GLY A 748 -15.59 21.03 -42.42
N PHE A 749 -15.12 22.28 -42.52
CA PHE A 749 -13.71 22.61 -42.30
C PHE A 749 -13.33 22.37 -40.83
N GLN A 750 -12.17 21.75 -40.61
CA GLN A 750 -11.65 21.41 -39.26
C GLN A 750 -12.65 20.61 -38.41
N ASN A 751 -13.21 19.54 -38.97
CA ASN A 751 -14.07 18.62 -38.21
C ASN A 751 -13.24 17.57 -37.44
N ASP A 752 -13.73 17.14 -36.29
CA ASP A 752 -13.04 16.21 -35.39
C ASP A 752 -12.96 14.79 -35.96
N ARG A 753 -14.00 14.38 -36.69
CA ARG A 753 -14.06 13.05 -37.32
C ARG A 753 -12.85 12.79 -38.22
N ASP A 754 -12.44 13.78 -39.00
CA ASP A 754 -11.36 13.60 -39.97
C ASP A 754 -10.01 13.35 -39.29
N LEU A 755 -9.79 13.83 -38.05
CA LEU A 755 -8.61 13.51 -37.26
C LEU A 755 -8.54 12.01 -36.95
N ILE A 756 -9.65 11.41 -36.51
CA ILE A 756 -9.74 9.95 -36.27
C ILE A 756 -9.41 9.18 -37.55
N LEU A 757 -10.04 9.55 -38.68
CA LEU A 757 -9.83 8.87 -39.95
C LEU A 757 -8.37 8.93 -40.39
N GLN A 758 -7.73 10.10 -40.28
CA GLN A 758 -6.34 10.28 -40.65
C GLN A 758 -5.42 9.46 -39.75
N ASN A 759 -5.68 9.43 -38.45
CA ASN A 759 -4.81 8.76 -37.48
C ASN A 759 -4.82 7.23 -37.62
N ILE A 760 -5.94 6.63 -38.04
CA ILE A 760 -5.97 5.19 -38.37
C ILE A 760 -5.45 4.87 -39.78
N GLY A 761 -4.97 5.86 -40.55
CA GLY A 761 -4.31 5.65 -41.84
C GLY A 761 -5.10 6.10 -43.07
N GLY A 762 -6.25 6.77 -42.91
CA GLY A 762 -6.96 7.57 -43.92
C GLY A 762 -7.62 6.82 -45.08
N ALA A 763 -7.00 5.76 -45.60
CA ALA A 763 -7.45 4.97 -46.73
C ALA A 763 -8.12 3.64 -46.33
N VAL A 764 -7.87 3.17 -45.11
CA VAL A 764 -8.39 1.90 -44.58
C VAL A 764 -9.20 2.19 -43.30
N PRO A 765 -10.52 2.42 -43.40
CA PRO A 765 -11.33 2.86 -42.26
C PRO A 765 -11.55 1.78 -41.18
N THR A 766 -11.02 0.57 -41.39
CA THR A 766 -11.10 -0.58 -40.48
C THR A 766 -9.84 -0.79 -39.65
N ALA A 767 -8.78 0.02 -39.87
CA ALA A 767 -7.60 -0.05 -39.04
C ALA A 767 -7.87 0.50 -37.63
N VAL A 768 -7.13 -0.02 -36.66
CA VAL A 768 -7.17 0.42 -35.26
C VAL A 768 -5.79 0.91 -34.89
N ARG A 769 -5.70 2.05 -34.21
CA ARG A 769 -4.45 2.52 -33.61
C ARG A 769 -4.49 2.24 -32.11
N PRO A 770 -3.68 1.31 -31.60
CA PRO A 770 -3.58 1.08 -30.17
C PRO A 770 -2.69 2.14 -29.51
N GLU A 771 -3.01 2.46 -28.26
CA GLU A 771 -2.15 3.16 -27.31
C GLU A 771 -0.85 2.37 -27.12
N GLN A 772 0.24 3.07 -26.85
CA GLN A 772 1.54 2.44 -26.55
C GLN A 772 1.90 2.73 -25.10
N LEU A 773 1.11 2.12 -24.23
CA LEU A 773 1.34 1.96 -22.79
C LEU A 773 1.22 0.47 -22.43
N PRO A 774 1.81 0.02 -21.30
CA PRO A 774 1.76 -1.37 -20.82
C PRO A 774 0.36 -1.85 -20.44
#